data_AF-A0A1Q8QGS4-F1
#
_entry.id   AF-A0A1Q8QGS4-F1
#
_cell.length_a   1.000
_cell.length_b   1.000
_cell.length_c   1.000
_cell.angle_alpha   90.00
_cell.angle_beta   90.00
_cell.angle_gamma   90.00
#
_symmetry.space_group_name_H-M   'P 1'
#
loop_
_entity.id
_entity.type
_entity.pdbx_description
1 polymer ?
#
loop_
_entity_poly.entity_id
_entity_poly.type
_entity_poly.pdbx_seq_one_letter_code
_entity_poly.pdbx_strand_id
1 'polypeptide(L)'
;MILAASLVLSQIVPAQAATWYVQAGSSGGGGTSWATAFATVQEGLNAAASGDVVEVGGGLYAEALQSVRAGVTVAGSTAAGHNAQVVIRAGDGQEALRVGHQTVWKGLTFDGSANTNTSTTLAVVHITAGSPLFEACAIGPGLRLLIVGPGGAAFSRCTIQEARLGNRVYTKVVDVSAGNSPVTFDYCLFGDMEYGSIYVNSASQVDFNNCLLAGFAADILYVPPGVVVSGGIHLTNCLALGNGFAATALVENASTTAPVTLTNCLMQDKSPVEMTGTRYVGDVTEVSPLVPGSPQLTHARRAALLNLGIDDAANASFATQVAALANSSGIKITLALDAADATSQDWADAQMVVNGGNEVAGHSSRHVYLPETKLMTLRYAGQGTGATVTVTSSGTMATTLDVAATGDPAATFSLDLADSATDTIGKVCDVINAKAGFTCGVISIAGTTYTSARVLSRDLNAVSGVSIQGVTATLLRNDAQFFADEITAPKILIESELTAPGSATPYACTSFVYPFLGTDAAVLAATAAAGYTAARSGYDGSYAMGGLYAGTTPGDYDTLDIWAVKPGDVFGRNLDAATLARRVSAFLEWAKFTGAAVSLFSHGANEYDLTEWSALLALIAADDQIQTATLAGIRQYVAQNAQSQSGSTFVRTVWPSVADYRPIPASPLLLAGAAYSTAKTDFGGTVVAAGTLPSVGLYQGASLNPARAMPAIDLLLLLQ
;
A
#
# COMPACT_ATOMS: atom_id res chain seq x y z
N MET A 1 21.41 -84.89 -31.35
CA MET A 1 21.10 -84.23 -30.07
C MET A 1 21.46 -82.76 -30.24
N ILE A 2 20.49 -81.90 -30.57
CA ILE A 2 20.68 -80.47 -30.86
C ILE A 2 19.69 -79.70 -29.99
N LEU A 3 20.20 -78.85 -29.10
CA LEU A 3 19.44 -77.90 -28.29
C LEU A 3 19.01 -76.72 -29.17
N ALA A 4 17.72 -76.37 -29.14
CA ALA A 4 17.21 -75.11 -29.66
C ALA A 4 16.99 -74.14 -28.49
N ALA A 5 17.74 -73.04 -28.46
CA ALA A 5 17.54 -71.93 -27.53
C ALA A 5 16.62 -70.90 -28.20
N SER A 6 15.40 -70.75 -27.66
CA SER A 6 14.45 -69.72 -28.10
C SER A 6 14.83 -68.36 -27.49
N LEU A 7 15.22 -67.44 -28.37
CA LEU A 7 15.46 -66.02 -28.06
C LEU A 7 14.10 -65.31 -27.90
N VAL A 8 13.73 -64.95 -26.67
CA VAL A 8 12.55 -64.12 -26.38
C VAL A 8 12.93 -62.67 -26.64
N LEU A 9 12.49 -62.11 -27.78
CA LEU A 9 12.50 -60.66 -28.00
C LEU A 9 11.40 -60.04 -27.11
N SER A 10 11.79 -59.42 -26.00
CA SER A 10 10.91 -58.49 -25.28
C SER A 10 10.61 -57.29 -26.18
N GLN A 11 9.37 -57.18 -26.64
CA GLN A 11 8.88 -55.99 -27.33
C GLN A 11 8.86 -54.83 -26.33
N ILE A 12 9.73 -53.84 -26.57
CA ILE A 12 9.68 -52.55 -25.90
C ILE A 12 8.50 -51.80 -26.53
N VAL A 13 7.33 -51.89 -25.89
CA VAL A 13 6.19 -51.03 -26.26
C VAL A 13 6.54 -49.62 -25.77
N PRO A 14 6.54 -48.58 -26.63
CA PRO A 14 6.70 -47.22 -26.16
C PRO A 14 5.52 -46.92 -25.22
N ALA A 15 5.82 -46.60 -23.96
CA ALA A 15 4.80 -46.14 -23.03
C ALA A 15 4.24 -44.82 -23.55
N GLN A 16 3.03 -44.87 -24.13
CA GLN A 16 2.31 -43.67 -24.53
C GLN A 16 1.69 -43.05 -23.27
N ALA A 17 2.14 -41.85 -22.91
CA ALA A 17 1.49 -41.02 -21.92
C ALA A 17 0.08 -40.66 -22.41
N ALA A 18 -0.94 -40.89 -21.60
CA ALA A 18 -2.30 -40.49 -21.91
C ALA A 18 -2.54 -39.02 -21.59
N THR A 19 -3.47 -38.38 -22.31
CA THR A 19 -4.00 -37.06 -21.98
C THR A 19 -5.42 -37.20 -21.45
N TRP A 20 -5.67 -36.64 -20.27
CA TRP A 20 -6.97 -36.57 -19.61
C TRP A 20 -7.50 -35.14 -19.66
N TYR A 21 -8.65 -34.95 -20.28
CA TYR A 21 -9.30 -33.66 -20.47
C TYR A 21 -10.26 -33.33 -19.31
N VAL A 22 -10.18 -32.11 -18.82
CA VAL A 22 -11.01 -31.57 -17.73
C VAL A 22 -11.64 -30.26 -18.19
N GLN A 23 -12.95 -30.07 -18.01
CA GLN A 23 -13.65 -28.85 -18.44
C GLN A 23 -14.65 -28.37 -17.38
N ALA A 24 -14.47 -27.12 -16.92
CA ALA A 24 -15.40 -26.46 -16.01
C ALA A 24 -16.81 -26.42 -16.60
N GLY A 25 -17.80 -26.80 -15.79
CA GLY A 25 -19.20 -26.88 -16.21
C GLY A 25 -19.56 -28.10 -17.07
N SER A 26 -18.62 -29.01 -17.33
CA SER A 26 -18.93 -30.33 -17.91
C SER A 26 -19.88 -31.12 -17.00
N SER A 27 -20.75 -31.96 -17.58
CA SER A 27 -21.56 -32.91 -16.82
C SER A 27 -20.76 -34.12 -16.30
N GLY A 28 -19.45 -34.17 -16.58
CA GLY A 28 -18.58 -35.30 -16.28
C GLY A 28 -18.61 -36.38 -17.35
N GLY A 29 -17.55 -37.19 -17.42
CA GLY A 29 -17.34 -38.22 -18.43
C GLY A 29 -16.07 -39.04 -18.19
N GLY A 30 -15.53 -39.67 -19.24
CA GLY A 30 -14.34 -40.52 -19.15
C GLY A 30 -13.00 -39.80 -19.32
N GLY A 31 -12.97 -38.49 -19.55
CA GLY A 31 -11.77 -37.68 -19.67
C GLY A 31 -10.89 -37.93 -20.91
N THR A 32 -11.29 -38.79 -21.85
CA THR A 32 -10.44 -39.14 -23.02
C THR A 32 -10.56 -38.18 -24.20
N SER A 33 -11.47 -37.20 -24.13
CA SER A 33 -11.65 -36.11 -25.09
C SER A 33 -12.33 -34.91 -24.44
N TRP A 34 -12.31 -33.73 -25.07
CA TRP A 34 -13.10 -32.58 -24.61
C TRP A 34 -14.60 -32.86 -24.49
N ALA A 35 -15.16 -33.67 -25.39
CA ALA A 35 -16.58 -34.04 -25.37
C ALA A 35 -16.94 -34.97 -24.19
N THR A 36 -15.96 -35.68 -23.65
CA THR A 36 -16.10 -36.60 -22.52
C THR A 36 -15.32 -36.12 -21.30
N ALA A 37 -14.94 -34.84 -21.25
CA ALA A 37 -14.06 -34.30 -20.23
C ALA A 37 -14.61 -34.49 -18.81
N PHE A 38 -13.70 -34.72 -17.86
CA PHE A 38 -14.04 -34.70 -16.44
C PHE A 38 -14.56 -33.30 -16.03
N ALA A 39 -15.39 -33.27 -14.99
CA ALA A 39 -15.95 -32.02 -14.48
C ALA A 39 -14.97 -31.32 -13.51
N THR A 40 -14.10 -32.09 -12.87
CA THR A 40 -13.13 -31.61 -11.87
C THR A 40 -11.71 -32.01 -12.24
N VAL A 41 -10.74 -31.19 -11.81
CA VAL A 41 -9.32 -31.49 -11.99
C VAL A 41 -8.92 -32.68 -11.13
N GLN A 42 -9.52 -32.83 -9.95
CA GLN A 42 -9.26 -33.99 -9.09
C GLN A 42 -9.64 -35.33 -9.74
N GLU A 43 -10.72 -35.39 -10.52
CA GLU A 43 -11.06 -36.60 -11.31
C GLU A 43 -9.97 -36.94 -12.33
N GLY A 44 -9.45 -35.94 -13.04
CA GLY A 44 -8.32 -36.12 -13.96
C GLY A 44 -7.07 -36.64 -13.25
N LEU A 45 -6.73 -36.08 -12.09
CA LEU A 45 -5.62 -36.54 -11.25
C LEU A 45 -5.81 -37.98 -10.76
N ASN A 46 -7.04 -38.37 -10.43
CA ASN A 46 -7.36 -39.73 -9.99
C ASN A 46 -7.18 -40.74 -11.13
N ALA A 47 -7.51 -40.35 -12.36
CA ALA A 47 -7.37 -41.19 -13.57
C ALA A 47 -5.91 -41.29 -14.06
N ALA A 48 -5.14 -40.20 -13.96
CA ALA A 48 -3.78 -40.10 -14.50
C ALA A 48 -2.77 -41.07 -13.88
N ALA A 49 -2.06 -41.80 -14.73
CA ALA A 49 -0.88 -42.58 -14.36
C ALA A 49 0.41 -41.73 -14.45
N SER A 50 1.52 -42.27 -13.92
CA SER A 50 2.83 -41.62 -14.07
C SER A 50 3.18 -41.46 -15.55
N GLY A 51 3.55 -40.24 -15.95
CA GLY A 51 3.83 -39.85 -17.34
C GLY A 51 2.66 -39.15 -18.03
N ASP A 52 1.43 -39.31 -17.52
CA ASP A 52 0.22 -38.72 -18.13
C ASP A 52 0.15 -37.19 -17.97
N VAL A 53 -0.66 -36.59 -18.84
CA VAL A 53 -1.04 -35.17 -18.79
C VAL A 53 -2.51 -35.05 -18.42
N VAL A 54 -2.84 -34.19 -17.47
CA VAL A 54 -4.18 -33.69 -17.20
C VAL A 54 -4.29 -32.30 -17.85
N GLU A 55 -4.96 -32.22 -19.00
CA GLU A 55 -5.18 -30.98 -19.74
C GLU A 55 -6.50 -30.32 -19.29
N VAL A 56 -6.40 -29.12 -18.76
CA VAL A 56 -7.50 -28.42 -18.08
C VAL A 56 -7.98 -27.25 -18.92
N GLY A 57 -9.24 -27.27 -19.34
CA GLY A 57 -9.87 -26.18 -20.07
C GLY A 57 -10.12 -24.97 -19.16
N GLY A 58 -10.05 -23.78 -19.73
CA GLY A 58 -10.28 -22.54 -19.01
C GLY A 58 -11.64 -22.46 -18.32
N GLY A 59 -11.65 -21.89 -17.12
CA GLY A 59 -12.83 -21.80 -16.26
C GLY A 59 -12.48 -21.73 -14.78
N LEU A 60 -13.51 -21.53 -13.95
CA LEU A 60 -13.43 -21.56 -12.49
C LEU A 60 -13.79 -22.96 -11.98
N TYR A 61 -12.88 -23.56 -11.23
CA TYR A 61 -13.04 -24.85 -10.57
C TYR A 61 -13.11 -24.62 -9.06
N ALA A 62 -14.29 -24.83 -8.48
CA ALA A 62 -14.53 -24.68 -7.05
C ALA A 62 -14.19 -25.99 -6.31
N GLU A 63 -12.90 -26.30 -6.20
CA GLU A 63 -12.39 -27.53 -5.60
C GLU A 63 -11.05 -27.32 -4.86
N ALA A 64 -10.71 -28.27 -4.00
CA ALA A 64 -9.42 -28.35 -3.31
C ALA A 64 -8.65 -29.56 -3.86
N LEU A 65 -7.45 -29.34 -4.38
CA LEU A 65 -6.69 -30.36 -5.08
C LEU A 65 -5.69 -31.08 -4.17
N GLN A 66 -5.55 -32.38 -4.40
CA GLN A 66 -4.47 -33.18 -3.83
C GLN A 66 -3.76 -33.98 -4.94
N SER A 67 -2.43 -33.85 -5.00
CA SER A 67 -1.63 -34.70 -5.90
C SER A 67 -1.78 -36.18 -5.52
N VAL A 68 -2.01 -37.04 -6.51
CA VAL A 68 -2.30 -38.48 -6.28
C VAL A 68 -1.09 -39.37 -6.58
N ARG A 69 -0.32 -39.05 -7.62
CA ARG A 69 0.82 -39.86 -8.11
C ARG A 69 1.96 -38.97 -8.58
N ALA A 70 3.18 -39.50 -8.52
CA ALA A 70 4.35 -38.86 -9.13
C ALA A 70 4.33 -39.03 -10.66
N GLY A 71 5.04 -38.15 -11.36
CA GLY A 71 5.19 -38.17 -12.82
C GLY A 71 4.01 -37.60 -13.60
N VAL A 72 2.98 -37.05 -12.95
CA VAL A 72 1.81 -36.44 -13.61
C VAL A 72 2.08 -34.97 -13.92
N THR A 73 1.73 -34.53 -15.13
CA THR A 73 1.68 -33.11 -15.51
C THR A 73 0.24 -32.62 -15.52
N VAL A 74 -0.05 -31.51 -14.86
CA VAL A 74 -1.35 -30.81 -14.95
C VAL A 74 -1.11 -29.48 -15.64
N ALA A 75 -1.81 -29.22 -16.74
CA ALA A 75 -1.59 -28.04 -17.56
C ALA A 75 -2.90 -27.37 -17.99
N GLY A 76 -2.96 -26.06 -17.87
CA GLY A 76 -3.98 -25.27 -18.56
C GLY A 76 -3.85 -25.46 -20.08
N SER A 77 -4.99 -25.65 -20.75
CA SER A 77 -5.02 -25.95 -22.18
C SER A 77 -4.57 -24.76 -23.01
N THR A 78 -3.89 -25.03 -24.11
CA THR A 78 -3.62 -24.06 -25.18
C THR A 78 -4.52 -24.28 -26.40
N ALA A 79 -5.43 -25.26 -26.36
CA ALA A 79 -6.32 -25.58 -27.46
C ALA A 79 -7.36 -24.48 -27.65
N ALA A 80 -7.63 -24.12 -28.91
CA ALA A 80 -8.63 -23.12 -29.26
C ALA A 80 -10.00 -23.49 -28.67
N GLY A 81 -10.63 -22.55 -27.97
CA GLY A 81 -11.91 -22.78 -27.28
C GLY A 81 -11.79 -23.29 -25.84
N HIS A 82 -10.58 -23.70 -25.42
CA HIS A 82 -10.28 -24.17 -24.06
C HIS A 82 -9.14 -23.39 -23.39
N ASN A 83 -8.56 -22.41 -24.08
CA ASN A 83 -7.37 -21.66 -23.68
C ASN A 83 -7.63 -20.41 -22.83
N ALA A 84 -8.81 -20.32 -22.20
CA ALA A 84 -9.07 -19.29 -21.20
C ALA A 84 -8.33 -19.61 -19.88
N GLN A 85 -8.30 -18.65 -18.96
CA GLN A 85 -7.63 -18.83 -17.67
C GLN A 85 -8.25 -19.98 -16.86
N VAL A 86 -7.40 -20.85 -16.31
CA VAL A 86 -7.79 -21.89 -15.35
C VAL A 86 -7.64 -21.34 -13.93
N VAL A 87 -8.73 -21.28 -13.18
CA VAL A 87 -8.75 -20.80 -11.78
C VAL A 87 -9.23 -21.93 -10.87
N ILE A 88 -8.39 -22.36 -9.95
CA ILE A 88 -8.72 -23.31 -8.88
C ILE A 88 -8.95 -22.51 -7.61
N ARG A 89 -10.18 -22.57 -7.07
CA ARG A 89 -10.57 -21.86 -5.84
C ARG A 89 -11.18 -22.83 -4.84
N ALA A 90 -10.45 -23.09 -3.76
CA ALA A 90 -10.98 -23.90 -2.65
C ALA A 90 -11.91 -23.09 -1.73
N GLY A 91 -12.70 -23.79 -0.91
CA GLY A 91 -13.58 -23.16 0.08
C GLY A 91 -12.84 -22.66 1.32
N ASP A 92 -13.60 -22.10 2.26
CA ASP A 92 -13.06 -21.63 3.54
C ASP A 92 -12.39 -22.76 4.34
N GLY A 93 -11.22 -22.46 4.93
CA GLY A 93 -10.43 -23.44 5.69
C GLY A 93 -9.71 -24.51 4.85
N GLN A 94 -9.64 -24.35 3.53
CA GLN A 94 -8.99 -25.30 2.63
C GLN A 94 -7.81 -24.67 1.86
N GLU A 95 -6.89 -25.52 1.43
CA GLU A 95 -5.80 -25.19 0.51
C GLU A 95 -6.31 -25.40 -0.92
N ALA A 96 -6.00 -24.50 -1.86
CA ALA A 96 -6.34 -24.71 -3.27
C ALA A 96 -5.59 -25.92 -3.84
N LEU A 97 -4.35 -26.13 -3.37
CA LEU A 97 -3.55 -27.28 -3.75
C LEU A 97 -2.65 -27.79 -2.61
N ARG A 98 -2.71 -29.09 -2.35
CA ARG A 98 -1.78 -29.84 -1.51
C ARG A 98 -0.98 -30.86 -2.33
N VAL A 99 0.34 -30.70 -2.39
CA VAL A 99 1.23 -31.54 -3.20
C VAL A 99 2.16 -32.38 -2.32
N GLY A 100 2.11 -33.70 -2.47
CA GLY A 100 3.02 -34.64 -1.80
C GLY A 100 3.84 -35.50 -2.76
N HIS A 101 3.75 -35.25 -4.07
CA HIS A 101 4.37 -36.07 -5.12
C HIS A 101 5.16 -35.20 -6.10
N GLN A 102 6.08 -35.83 -6.84
CA GLN A 102 6.80 -35.18 -7.92
C GLN A 102 5.88 -34.97 -9.13
N THR A 103 5.25 -33.80 -9.21
CA THR A 103 4.32 -33.44 -10.30
C THR A 103 4.76 -32.15 -10.99
N VAL A 104 4.20 -31.88 -12.16
CA VAL A 104 4.40 -30.62 -12.89
C VAL A 104 3.06 -29.89 -13.00
N TRP A 105 3.03 -28.61 -12.64
CA TRP A 105 1.84 -27.75 -12.73
C TRP A 105 2.12 -26.60 -13.69
N LYS A 106 1.29 -26.40 -14.73
CA LYS A 106 1.54 -25.40 -15.78
C LYS A 106 0.35 -24.51 -16.07
N GLY A 107 0.50 -23.19 -16.00
CA GLY A 107 -0.52 -22.25 -16.46
C GLY A 107 -1.83 -22.25 -15.65
N LEU A 108 -1.77 -22.66 -14.38
CA LEU A 108 -2.92 -22.63 -13.46
C LEU A 108 -2.85 -21.42 -12.52
N THR A 109 -4.01 -20.88 -12.18
CA THR A 109 -4.18 -19.91 -11.08
C THR A 109 -4.74 -20.64 -9.86
N PHE A 110 -4.04 -20.59 -8.74
CA PHE A 110 -4.51 -21.06 -7.44
C PHE A 110 -4.97 -19.87 -6.62
N ASP A 111 -6.26 -19.82 -6.32
CA ASP A 111 -6.93 -18.71 -5.67
C ASP A 111 -7.41 -19.12 -4.27
N GLY A 112 -6.85 -18.48 -3.24
CA GLY A 112 -7.23 -18.67 -1.85
C GLY A 112 -8.10 -17.56 -1.28
N SER A 113 -8.71 -16.70 -2.12
CA SER A 113 -9.50 -15.55 -1.67
C SER A 113 -10.67 -15.91 -0.76
N ALA A 114 -11.18 -17.14 -0.88
CA ALA A 114 -12.31 -17.64 -0.09
C ALA A 114 -11.88 -18.19 1.29
N ASN A 115 -10.58 -18.37 1.53
CA ASN A 115 -10.07 -18.86 2.79
C ASN A 115 -9.85 -17.70 3.77
N THR A 116 -10.66 -17.68 4.83
CA THR A 116 -10.62 -16.70 5.92
C THR A 116 -9.91 -17.23 7.18
N ASN A 117 -9.43 -18.47 7.14
CA ASN A 117 -8.77 -19.12 8.26
C ASN A 117 -7.37 -18.55 8.49
N THR A 118 -7.19 -17.83 9.59
CA THR A 118 -5.93 -17.22 10.02
C THR A 118 -4.90 -18.20 10.59
N SER A 119 -5.17 -19.51 10.53
CA SER A 119 -4.24 -20.55 10.92
C SER A 119 -2.91 -20.43 10.15
N THR A 120 -1.82 -20.55 10.89
CA THR A 120 -0.47 -20.56 10.31
C THR A 120 -0.12 -21.86 9.60
N THR A 121 -0.99 -22.86 9.57
CA THR A 121 -0.70 -24.17 8.97
C THR A 121 -1.22 -24.35 7.55
N LEU A 122 -2.07 -23.43 7.07
CA LEU A 122 -2.66 -23.50 5.73
C LEU A 122 -2.00 -22.48 4.80
N ALA A 123 -1.98 -22.80 3.52
CA ALA A 123 -1.58 -21.89 2.46
C ALA A 123 -2.46 -22.09 1.22
N VAL A 124 -2.39 -21.16 0.25
CA VAL A 124 -3.02 -21.37 -1.06
C VAL A 124 -2.44 -22.62 -1.72
N VAL A 125 -1.10 -22.75 -1.72
CA VAL A 125 -0.39 -23.95 -2.16
C VAL A 125 0.50 -24.47 -1.02
N HIS A 126 0.37 -25.76 -0.71
CA HIS A 126 1.16 -26.44 0.31
C HIS A 126 1.85 -27.67 -0.27
N ILE A 127 3.18 -27.62 -0.31
CA ILE A 127 4.03 -28.72 -0.73
C ILE A 127 4.50 -29.45 0.51
N THR A 128 4.11 -30.71 0.67
CA THR A 128 4.49 -31.53 1.82
C THR A 128 5.64 -32.49 1.52
N ALA A 129 5.85 -32.82 0.24
CA ALA A 129 6.87 -33.73 -0.27
C ALA A 129 7.00 -33.63 -1.80
N GLY A 130 8.01 -34.30 -2.37
CA GLY A 130 7.99 -34.74 -3.76
C GLY A 130 8.72 -33.87 -4.77
N SER A 131 9.24 -32.70 -4.41
CA SER A 131 9.97 -31.81 -5.34
C SER A 131 9.18 -31.45 -6.63
N PRO A 132 7.94 -30.95 -6.52
CA PRO A 132 7.16 -30.57 -7.70
C PRO A 132 7.75 -29.37 -8.45
N LEU A 133 7.37 -29.25 -9.72
CA LEU A 133 7.67 -28.12 -10.60
C LEU A 133 6.40 -27.31 -10.87
N PHE A 134 6.50 -26.00 -10.74
CA PHE A 134 5.47 -25.03 -11.15
C PHE A 134 6.00 -24.17 -12.28
N GLU A 135 5.22 -24.02 -13.35
CA GLU A 135 5.61 -23.26 -14.54
C GLU A 135 4.47 -22.34 -14.97
N ALA A 136 4.73 -21.03 -15.05
CA ALA A 136 3.71 -20.05 -15.44
C ALA A 136 2.42 -20.10 -14.59
N CYS A 137 2.53 -20.50 -13.32
CA CYS A 137 1.40 -20.51 -12.38
C CYS A 137 1.22 -19.17 -11.68
N ALA A 138 -0.01 -18.84 -11.32
CA ALA A 138 -0.34 -17.77 -10.38
C ALA A 138 -0.77 -18.37 -9.04
N ILE A 139 -0.23 -17.86 -7.93
CA ILE A 139 -0.55 -18.29 -6.57
C ILE A 139 -1.01 -17.06 -5.78
N GLY A 140 -2.24 -17.11 -5.29
CA GLY A 140 -2.90 -16.02 -4.60
C GLY A 140 -4.09 -15.47 -5.40
N PRO A 141 -4.87 -14.57 -4.79
CA PRO A 141 -4.70 -14.02 -3.44
C PRO A 141 -4.93 -15.05 -2.32
N GLY A 142 -4.51 -14.73 -1.09
CA GLY A 142 -4.81 -15.55 0.09
C GLY A 142 -4.12 -15.04 1.35
N LEU A 143 -4.50 -15.54 2.52
CA LEU A 143 -3.84 -15.15 3.79
C LEU A 143 -2.34 -15.52 3.76
N ARG A 144 -2.05 -16.79 3.52
CA ARG A 144 -0.70 -17.32 3.29
C ARG A 144 -0.64 -17.95 1.91
N LEU A 145 0.37 -17.59 1.11
CA LEU A 145 0.40 -17.94 -0.30
C LEU A 145 1.03 -19.33 -0.52
N LEU A 146 2.17 -19.59 0.11
CA LEU A 146 2.97 -20.76 -0.21
C LEU A 146 3.67 -21.36 1.01
N ILE A 147 3.59 -22.69 1.15
CA ILE A 147 4.46 -23.47 2.04
C ILE A 147 5.24 -24.48 1.18
N VAL A 148 6.56 -24.43 1.27
CA VAL A 148 7.48 -25.40 0.66
C VAL A 148 8.06 -26.29 1.75
N GLY A 149 7.45 -27.44 1.97
CA GLY A 149 7.89 -28.46 2.91
C GLY A 149 9.02 -29.35 2.39
N PRO A 150 9.33 -30.46 3.09
CA PRO A 150 10.43 -31.36 2.76
C PRO A 150 10.42 -31.81 1.30
N GLY A 151 11.60 -32.00 0.70
CA GLY A 151 11.72 -32.38 -0.72
C GLY A 151 11.88 -31.17 -1.65
N GLY A 152 11.60 -29.95 -1.19
CA GLY A 152 11.84 -28.73 -1.97
C GLY A 152 10.85 -28.55 -3.12
N ALA A 153 11.13 -27.59 -4.00
CA ALA A 153 10.32 -27.29 -5.19
C ALA A 153 11.04 -26.36 -6.16
N ALA A 154 10.61 -26.35 -7.41
CA ALA A 154 11.05 -25.38 -8.41
C ALA A 154 9.85 -24.60 -8.97
N PHE A 155 10.02 -23.29 -9.09
CA PHE A 155 9.04 -22.36 -9.65
C PHE A 155 9.69 -21.62 -10.80
N SER A 156 9.03 -21.57 -11.95
CA SER A 156 9.50 -20.85 -13.12
C SER A 156 8.38 -20.00 -13.67
N ARG A 157 8.62 -18.70 -13.86
CA ARG A 157 7.64 -17.77 -14.45
C ARG A 157 6.36 -17.64 -13.63
N CYS A 158 6.46 -17.90 -12.32
CA CYS A 158 5.31 -17.87 -11.42
C CYS A 158 5.04 -16.46 -10.91
N THR A 159 3.76 -16.13 -10.73
CA THR A 159 3.34 -14.94 -9.98
C THR A 159 2.82 -15.39 -8.62
N ILE A 160 3.37 -14.87 -7.55
CA ILE A 160 2.98 -15.15 -6.17
C ILE A 160 2.59 -13.79 -5.60
N GLN A 161 1.31 -13.54 -5.31
CA GLN A 161 0.89 -12.19 -4.94
C GLN A 161 -0.37 -12.10 -4.09
N GLU A 162 -0.62 -10.90 -3.58
CA GLU A 162 -1.83 -10.54 -2.84
C GLU A 162 -1.99 -11.37 -1.55
N ALA A 163 -0.94 -11.36 -0.73
CA ALA A 163 -0.99 -11.90 0.62
C ALA A 163 -1.87 -11.01 1.51
N ARG A 164 -2.72 -11.61 2.36
CA ARG A 164 -3.74 -10.89 3.15
C ARG A 164 -3.64 -11.13 4.67
N LEU A 165 -2.59 -11.80 5.12
CA LEU A 165 -2.43 -12.11 6.54
C LEU A 165 -1.87 -10.89 7.27
N GLY A 166 -2.75 -10.22 8.02
CA GLY A 166 -2.52 -8.90 8.60
C GLY A 166 -1.50 -8.77 9.74
N ASN A 167 -1.06 -7.52 9.90
CA ASN A 167 -0.43 -6.78 11.00
C ASN A 167 0.86 -7.22 11.71
N ARG A 168 1.56 -8.30 11.32
CA ARG A 168 2.82 -8.68 12.02
C ARG A 168 4.01 -8.77 11.09
N VAL A 169 5.04 -7.98 11.40
CA VAL A 169 6.33 -7.86 10.69
C VAL A 169 6.98 -9.20 10.27
N TYR A 170 6.83 -10.27 11.06
CA TYR A 170 7.45 -11.57 10.79
C TYR A 170 6.47 -12.64 10.32
N THR A 171 5.37 -12.24 9.70
CA THR A 171 4.37 -13.18 9.19
C THR A 171 4.91 -13.93 7.97
N LYS A 172 4.68 -15.24 7.93
CA LYS A 172 5.21 -16.12 6.88
C LYS A 172 4.25 -16.20 5.70
N VAL A 173 4.27 -15.27 4.76
CA VAL A 173 3.38 -15.36 3.57
C VAL A 173 3.89 -16.38 2.56
N VAL A 174 5.20 -16.55 2.50
CA VAL A 174 5.89 -17.68 1.86
C VAL A 174 6.78 -18.33 2.90
N ASP A 175 6.66 -19.64 3.10
CA ASP A 175 7.47 -20.40 4.06
C ASP A 175 8.28 -21.48 3.37
N VAL A 176 9.60 -21.35 3.47
CA VAL A 176 10.54 -22.35 2.98
C VAL A 176 11.00 -23.22 4.15
N SER A 177 10.43 -24.40 4.25
CA SER A 177 10.68 -25.44 5.25
C SER A 177 11.07 -26.77 4.57
N ALA A 178 12.01 -26.69 3.64
CA ALA A 178 12.39 -27.76 2.70
C ALA A 178 13.36 -28.81 3.27
N GLY A 179 13.79 -28.67 4.53
CA GLY A 179 14.78 -29.56 5.14
C GLY A 179 16.11 -29.47 4.40
N ASN A 180 16.63 -30.59 3.90
CA ASN A 180 17.90 -30.64 3.14
C ASN A 180 17.69 -30.59 1.61
N SER A 181 16.54 -30.09 1.15
CA SER A 181 16.23 -30.00 -0.28
C SER A 181 16.30 -28.56 -0.78
N PRO A 182 16.65 -28.33 -2.06
CA PRO A 182 16.75 -27.01 -2.62
C PRO A 182 15.38 -26.43 -2.96
N VAL A 183 15.28 -25.10 -2.99
CA VAL A 183 14.12 -24.37 -3.50
C VAL A 183 14.57 -23.34 -4.50
N THR A 184 13.97 -23.31 -5.69
CA THR A 184 14.38 -22.40 -6.76
C THR A 184 13.18 -21.62 -7.29
N PHE A 185 13.35 -20.31 -7.42
CA PHE A 185 12.44 -19.38 -8.08
C PHE A 185 13.17 -18.76 -9.26
N ASP A 186 12.77 -19.11 -10.48
CA ASP A 186 13.32 -18.57 -11.71
C ASP A 186 12.28 -17.66 -12.37
N TYR A 187 12.65 -16.40 -12.63
CA TYR A 187 11.74 -15.44 -13.26
C TYR A 187 10.40 -15.33 -12.53
N CYS A 188 10.40 -15.25 -11.21
CA CYS A 188 9.15 -15.16 -10.45
C CYS A 188 8.83 -13.71 -10.06
N LEU A 189 7.55 -13.38 -10.05
CA LEU A 189 7.01 -12.13 -9.53
C LEU A 189 6.46 -12.36 -8.13
N PHE A 190 6.93 -11.57 -7.16
CA PHE A 190 6.35 -11.43 -5.84
C PHE A 190 5.78 -10.02 -5.73
N GLY A 191 4.47 -9.91 -5.51
CA GLY A 191 3.76 -8.63 -5.51
C GLY A 191 2.68 -8.54 -4.43
N ASP A 192 2.36 -7.34 -3.95
CA ASP A 192 1.28 -7.11 -2.95
C ASP A 192 1.41 -8.04 -1.74
N MET A 193 2.60 -8.06 -1.16
CA MET A 193 2.89 -8.80 0.06
C MET A 193 2.57 -7.86 1.21
N GLU A 194 1.52 -8.10 1.97
CA GLU A 194 1.14 -7.23 3.10
C GLU A 194 2.24 -7.26 4.21
N TYR A 195 1.89 -7.51 5.48
CA TYR A 195 2.85 -7.59 6.57
C TYR A 195 3.72 -8.85 6.58
N GLY A 196 3.83 -9.55 5.45
CA GLY A 196 4.51 -10.84 5.41
C GLY A 196 5.83 -10.82 4.67
N SER A 197 6.75 -11.65 5.13
CA SER A 197 8.04 -11.92 4.50
C SER A 197 8.04 -13.25 3.77
N ILE A 198 8.99 -13.38 2.85
CA ILE A 198 9.52 -14.69 2.48
C ILE A 198 10.35 -15.19 3.67
N TYR A 199 9.89 -16.26 4.30
CA TYR A 199 10.44 -16.75 5.55
C TYR A 199 11.17 -18.08 5.30
N VAL A 200 12.48 -18.13 5.55
CA VAL A 200 13.30 -19.33 5.32
C VAL A 200 13.60 -20.05 6.64
N ASN A 201 12.96 -21.19 6.88
CA ASN A 201 13.18 -22.04 8.06
C ASN A 201 14.21 -23.15 7.82
N SER A 202 14.23 -23.77 6.64
CA SER A 202 15.23 -24.78 6.27
C SER A 202 15.25 -25.03 4.76
N ALA A 203 16.42 -25.26 4.20
CA ALA A 203 16.66 -25.75 2.85
C ALA A 203 18.13 -26.21 2.76
N SER A 204 18.49 -27.00 1.75
CA SER A 204 19.93 -27.11 1.41
C SER A 204 20.44 -25.84 0.72
N GLN A 205 19.60 -25.19 -0.08
CA GLN A 205 19.87 -23.95 -0.81
C GLN A 205 18.54 -23.30 -1.22
N VAL A 206 18.49 -21.97 -1.26
CA VAL A 206 17.34 -21.22 -1.81
C VAL A 206 17.84 -20.24 -2.86
N ASP A 207 17.31 -20.32 -4.08
CA ASP A 207 17.71 -19.45 -5.19
C ASP A 207 16.53 -18.63 -5.72
N PHE A 208 16.75 -17.33 -5.88
CA PHE A 208 15.90 -16.42 -6.66
C PHE A 208 16.72 -15.92 -7.84
N ASN A 209 16.36 -16.35 -9.04
CA ASN A 209 17.05 -15.96 -10.26
C ASN A 209 16.13 -15.08 -11.10
N ASN A 210 16.50 -13.82 -11.19
CA ASN A 210 15.82 -12.80 -11.98
C ASN A 210 14.36 -12.60 -11.59
N CYS A 211 14.13 -12.57 -10.28
CA CYS A 211 12.83 -12.33 -9.68
C CYS A 211 12.59 -10.84 -9.45
N LEU A 212 11.32 -10.42 -9.54
CA LEU A 212 10.85 -9.12 -9.08
C LEU A 212 10.21 -9.30 -7.71
N LEU A 213 10.74 -8.62 -6.69
CA LEU A 213 10.30 -8.65 -5.30
C LEU A 213 9.74 -7.29 -4.91
N ALA A 214 8.41 -7.13 -4.89
CA ALA A 214 7.84 -5.81 -4.72
C ALA A 214 6.56 -5.75 -3.89
N GLY A 215 6.35 -4.59 -3.26
CA GLY A 215 5.16 -4.28 -2.48
C GLY A 215 5.05 -5.08 -1.20
N PHE A 216 6.15 -5.23 -0.46
CA PHE A 216 6.22 -5.79 0.89
C PHE A 216 6.03 -4.69 1.95
N ALA A 217 5.05 -4.81 2.86
CA ALA A 217 4.96 -3.86 3.98
C ALA A 217 6.01 -4.14 5.08
N ALA A 218 6.47 -5.40 5.18
CA ALA A 218 7.50 -5.87 6.11
C ALA A 218 8.83 -6.20 5.39
N ASP A 219 9.72 -6.96 6.03
CA ASP A 219 10.97 -7.42 5.41
C ASP A 219 10.64 -8.29 4.19
N ILE A 220 11.38 -8.15 3.10
CA ILE A 220 11.21 -8.97 1.89
C ILE A 220 11.57 -10.42 2.21
N LEU A 221 12.72 -10.60 2.86
CA LEU A 221 13.30 -11.88 3.22
C LEU A 221 13.69 -11.84 4.70
N TYR A 222 13.20 -12.82 5.44
CA TYR A 222 13.54 -13.02 6.84
C TYR A 222 14.08 -14.43 7.08
N VAL A 223 15.25 -14.51 7.72
CA VAL A 223 15.90 -15.76 8.14
C VAL A 223 16.06 -15.71 9.66
N PRO A 224 15.33 -16.53 10.44
CA PRO A 224 15.41 -16.50 11.90
C PRO A 224 16.74 -17.06 12.42
N PRO A 225 17.07 -16.80 13.71
CA PRO A 225 18.25 -17.38 14.33
C PRO A 225 18.19 -18.90 14.39
N GLY A 226 19.36 -19.55 14.28
CA GLY A 226 19.50 -21.01 14.40
C GLY A 226 19.16 -21.82 13.15
N VAL A 227 18.80 -21.16 12.04
CA VAL A 227 18.52 -21.82 10.75
C VAL A 227 19.80 -22.19 10.01
N VAL A 228 19.85 -23.40 9.45
CA VAL A 228 20.96 -23.86 8.62
C VAL A 228 20.50 -23.97 7.17
N VAL A 229 21.18 -23.25 6.29
CA VAL A 229 21.07 -23.40 4.83
C VAL A 229 22.50 -23.45 4.31
N SER A 230 23.07 -24.65 4.28
CA SER A 230 24.52 -24.84 4.04
C SER A 230 24.99 -24.38 2.67
N GLY A 231 24.12 -24.47 1.66
CA GLY A 231 24.35 -23.93 0.32
C GLY A 231 24.10 -22.43 0.20
N GLY A 232 23.58 -21.78 1.24
CA GLY A 232 23.24 -20.35 1.25
C GLY A 232 21.89 -20.01 0.60
N ILE A 233 21.54 -18.73 0.69
CA ILE A 233 20.37 -18.14 0.05
C ILE A 233 20.87 -17.11 -0.97
N HIS A 234 20.51 -17.29 -2.25
CA HIS A 234 21.07 -16.50 -3.35
C HIS A 234 19.96 -15.75 -4.07
N LEU A 235 20.13 -14.45 -4.21
CA LEU A 235 19.33 -13.60 -5.09
C LEU A 235 20.25 -13.14 -6.21
N THR A 236 19.96 -13.53 -7.45
CA THR A 236 20.78 -13.20 -8.62
C THR A 236 19.93 -12.49 -9.65
N ASN A 237 20.39 -11.34 -10.16
CA ASN A 237 19.68 -10.52 -11.14
C ASN A 237 18.31 -10.04 -10.64
N CYS A 238 18.14 -9.79 -9.34
CA CYS A 238 16.83 -9.44 -8.79
C CYS A 238 16.55 -7.93 -8.86
N LEU A 239 15.26 -7.61 -8.95
CA LEU A 239 14.76 -6.26 -8.76
C LEU A 239 13.88 -6.23 -7.51
N ALA A 240 14.22 -5.39 -6.53
CA ALA A 240 13.41 -5.19 -5.35
C ALA A 240 12.89 -3.76 -5.27
N LEU A 241 11.56 -3.59 -5.30
CA LEU A 241 10.90 -2.27 -5.31
C LEU A 241 9.95 -2.14 -4.11
N GLY A 242 9.97 -1.00 -3.44
CA GLY A 242 8.81 -0.54 -2.68
C GLY A 242 8.50 -1.30 -1.38
N ASN A 243 9.38 -1.27 -0.38
CA ASN A 243 9.16 -2.03 0.87
C ASN A 243 9.54 -1.27 2.13
N GLY A 244 8.81 -1.46 3.25
CA GLY A 244 9.31 -1.08 4.58
C GLY A 244 8.47 -0.09 5.39
N PHE A 245 7.15 -0.29 5.46
CA PHE A 245 6.32 0.46 6.42
C PHE A 245 6.49 -0.03 7.86
N ALA A 246 6.78 -1.32 8.05
CA ALA A 246 6.87 -1.97 9.36
C ALA A 246 8.13 -2.84 9.53
N ALA A 247 9.06 -2.80 8.57
CA ALA A 247 10.22 -3.69 8.52
C ALA A 247 11.41 -3.13 9.31
N THR A 248 12.22 -3.99 9.93
CA THR A 248 13.52 -3.58 10.49
C THR A 248 14.53 -3.31 9.36
N ALA A 249 14.48 -4.11 8.29
CA ALA A 249 15.32 -4.01 7.11
C ALA A 249 14.56 -4.38 5.82
N LEU A 250 15.24 -4.45 4.67
CA LEU A 250 14.68 -5.10 3.48
C LEU A 250 14.96 -6.60 3.51
N VAL A 251 16.16 -6.97 3.97
CA VAL A 251 16.55 -8.35 4.25
C VAL A 251 17.10 -8.41 5.66
N GLU A 252 16.49 -9.25 6.49
CA GLU A 252 16.95 -9.54 7.84
C GLU A 252 17.39 -11.00 7.93
N ASN A 253 18.69 -11.20 8.13
CA ASN A 253 19.29 -12.50 8.34
C ASN A 253 19.82 -12.63 9.77
N ALA A 254 19.01 -13.16 10.66
CA ALA A 254 19.40 -13.43 12.04
C ALA A 254 20.19 -14.76 12.19
N SER A 255 20.39 -15.52 11.10
CA SER A 255 21.21 -16.74 11.12
C SER A 255 22.67 -16.46 10.78
N THR A 256 23.57 -17.24 11.39
CA THR A 256 25.01 -17.23 11.11
C THR A 256 25.47 -18.42 10.25
N THR A 257 24.53 -19.29 9.86
CA THR A 257 24.78 -20.54 9.11
C THR A 257 23.90 -20.66 7.86
N ALA A 258 23.34 -19.53 7.42
CA ALA A 258 22.53 -19.41 6.22
C ALA A 258 22.86 -18.07 5.55
N PRO A 259 24.06 -17.93 4.95
CA PRO A 259 24.50 -16.66 4.36
C PRO A 259 23.56 -16.25 3.22
N VAL A 260 23.24 -14.95 3.15
CA VAL A 260 22.45 -14.38 2.05
C VAL A 260 23.38 -13.63 1.10
N THR A 261 23.36 -13.97 -0.19
CA THR A 261 24.15 -13.29 -1.23
C THR A 261 23.24 -12.65 -2.26
N LEU A 262 23.42 -11.34 -2.50
CA LEU A 262 22.70 -10.56 -3.52
C LEU A 262 23.68 -10.24 -4.67
N THR A 263 23.46 -10.80 -5.86
CA THR A 263 24.35 -10.66 -7.02
C THR A 263 23.67 -9.91 -8.16
N ASN A 264 24.22 -8.77 -8.58
CA ASN A 264 23.63 -7.89 -9.62
C ASN A 264 22.15 -7.57 -9.36
N CYS A 265 21.81 -7.28 -8.11
CA CYS A 265 20.45 -6.88 -7.73
C CYS A 265 20.34 -5.36 -7.70
N LEU A 266 19.20 -4.83 -8.14
CA LEU A 266 18.79 -3.46 -7.82
C LEU A 266 17.86 -3.51 -6.61
N MET A 267 18.37 -3.04 -5.48
CA MET A 267 17.65 -3.00 -4.21
C MET A 267 17.37 -1.53 -3.84
N GLN A 268 16.11 -1.10 -3.92
CA GLN A 268 15.70 0.25 -3.55
C GLN A 268 15.97 0.55 -2.07
N ASP A 269 15.89 1.83 -1.70
CA ASP A 269 15.78 2.20 -0.28
C ASP A 269 14.44 1.72 0.31
N LYS A 270 14.36 1.67 1.64
CA LYS A 270 13.08 1.46 2.34
C LYS A 270 12.08 2.55 1.94
N SER A 271 10.83 2.19 1.67
CA SER A 271 9.80 3.10 1.18
C SER A 271 8.41 2.54 1.52
N PRO A 272 7.38 3.38 1.74
CA PRO A 272 7.34 4.82 1.47
C PRO A 272 7.96 5.68 2.59
N VAL A 273 8.40 5.07 3.68
CA VAL A 273 8.86 5.74 4.89
C VAL A 273 10.21 5.16 5.34
N GLU A 274 10.89 5.85 6.25
CA GLU A 274 12.19 5.43 6.80
C GLU A 274 13.27 5.16 5.74
N MET A 275 13.35 6.00 4.69
CA MET A 275 14.35 5.86 3.60
C MET A 275 15.81 5.91 4.05
N THR A 276 16.05 6.38 5.28
CA THR A 276 17.37 6.42 5.92
C THR A 276 17.68 5.15 6.72
N GLY A 277 16.69 4.26 6.87
CA GLY A 277 16.79 3.04 7.64
C GLY A 277 17.73 2.00 7.02
N THR A 278 18.08 1.01 7.82
CA THR A 278 18.97 -0.08 7.43
C THR A 278 18.37 -0.91 6.30
N ARG A 279 19.10 -1.14 5.20
CA ARG A 279 18.65 -2.03 4.12
C ARG A 279 18.85 -3.51 4.45
N TYR A 280 19.94 -3.85 5.16
CA TYR A 280 20.29 -5.23 5.48
C TYR A 280 20.75 -5.39 6.92
N VAL A 281 20.27 -6.44 7.58
CA VAL A 281 20.71 -6.84 8.93
C VAL A 281 21.28 -8.25 8.88
N GLY A 282 22.43 -8.45 9.53
CA GLY A 282 23.08 -9.75 9.68
C GLY A 282 23.96 -10.17 8.50
N ASP A 283 24.10 -11.47 8.27
CA ASP A 283 25.01 -12.04 7.25
C ASP A 283 24.43 -11.93 5.84
N VAL A 284 24.46 -10.71 5.30
CA VAL A 284 23.99 -10.35 3.97
C VAL A 284 25.14 -9.71 3.19
N THR A 285 25.48 -10.27 2.04
CA THR A 285 26.56 -9.79 1.17
C THR A 285 26.03 -9.35 -0.18
N GLU A 286 26.36 -8.14 -0.61
CA GLU A 286 26.13 -7.68 -1.98
C GLU A 286 27.36 -7.92 -2.86
N VAL A 287 27.14 -8.45 -4.07
CA VAL A 287 28.16 -8.71 -5.10
C VAL A 287 27.74 -7.97 -6.37
N SER A 288 28.55 -7.00 -6.78
CA SER A 288 28.26 -6.12 -7.93
C SER A 288 26.85 -5.50 -7.86
N PRO A 289 26.50 -4.78 -6.78
CA PRO A 289 25.16 -4.21 -6.64
C PRO A 289 24.89 -3.15 -7.71
N LEU A 290 23.64 -3.09 -8.17
CA LEU A 290 23.18 -1.98 -9.00
C LEU A 290 22.85 -0.78 -8.11
N VAL A 291 23.13 0.42 -8.62
CA VAL A 291 22.86 1.65 -7.88
C VAL A 291 21.34 1.84 -7.75
N PRO A 292 20.81 2.05 -6.53
CA PRO A 292 19.39 2.31 -6.35
C PRO A 292 18.96 3.59 -7.09
N GLY A 293 17.75 3.60 -7.61
CA GLY A 293 17.25 4.62 -8.54
C GLY A 293 16.25 4.00 -9.51
N SER A 294 15.76 4.76 -10.51
CA SER A 294 14.65 4.26 -11.31
C SER A 294 15.07 3.03 -12.13
N PRO A 295 14.35 1.90 -12.02
CA PRO A 295 14.54 0.75 -12.89
C PRO A 295 14.16 1.06 -14.34
N GLN A 296 13.46 2.18 -14.61
CA GLN A 296 13.03 2.61 -15.94
C GLN A 296 12.33 1.48 -16.71
N LEU A 297 11.19 1.06 -16.19
CA LEU A 297 10.37 0.00 -16.78
C LEU A 297 9.39 0.58 -17.79
N THR A 298 9.03 -0.20 -18.81
CA THR A 298 8.12 0.22 -19.89
C THR A 298 6.77 0.72 -19.39
N HIS A 299 6.29 0.16 -18.28
CA HIS A 299 5.00 0.51 -17.69
C HIS A 299 5.07 0.50 -16.17
N ALA A 300 4.32 1.40 -15.53
CA ALA A 300 3.93 1.25 -14.14
C ALA A 300 2.98 0.05 -14.01
N ARG A 301 3.00 -0.61 -12.85
CA ARG A 301 2.03 -1.67 -12.56
C ARG A 301 0.61 -1.12 -12.45
N ARG A 302 0.47 0.05 -11.81
CA ARG A 302 -0.78 0.73 -11.49
C ARG A 302 -0.60 2.23 -11.66
N ALA A 303 -1.69 2.94 -11.93
CA ALA A 303 -1.69 4.41 -11.88
C ALA A 303 -1.41 4.86 -10.44
N ALA A 304 -0.55 5.85 -10.28
CA ALA A 304 -0.22 6.47 -9.01
C ALA A 304 -0.50 7.96 -9.06
N LEU A 305 -1.12 8.50 -8.02
CA LEU A 305 -1.49 9.89 -7.89
C LEU A 305 -0.77 10.54 -6.71
N LEU A 306 -0.10 11.67 -6.98
CA LEU A 306 0.54 12.50 -5.97
C LEU A 306 -0.17 13.85 -5.85
N ASN A 307 -0.62 14.16 -4.65
CA ASN A 307 -0.97 15.50 -4.25
C ASN A 307 0.22 16.19 -3.58
N LEU A 308 0.39 17.49 -3.86
CA LEU A 308 1.41 18.33 -3.23
C LEU A 308 0.69 19.46 -2.47
N GLY A 309 1.00 19.64 -1.20
CA GLY A 309 0.26 20.51 -0.29
C GLY A 309 1.12 21.56 0.42
N ILE A 310 0.56 22.75 0.63
CA ILE A 310 1.06 23.75 1.58
C ILE A 310 -0.04 24.04 2.60
N ASP A 311 0.28 23.96 3.88
CA ASP A 311 -0.68 24.15 4.98
C ASP A 311 -0.53 25.52 5.66
N ASP A 312 -1.64 25.95 6.26
CA ASP A 312 -1.87 27.18 7.01
C ASP A 312 -1.95 28.45 6.15
N ALA A 313 -2.87 29.34 6.54
CA ALA A 313 -3.02 30.69 6.02
C ALA A 313 -1.72 31.49 6.19
N ALA A 314 -1.01 31.30 7.30
CA ALA A 314 0.28 31.95 7.55
C ALA A 314 1.34 31.63 6.48
N ASN A 315 1.17 30.55 5.71
CA ASN A 315 2.08 30.16 4.63
C ASN A 315 1.47 30.38 3.23
N ALA A 316 0.34 31.08 3.09
CA ALA A 316 -0.29 31.33 1.79
C ALA A 316 0.66 32.00 0.79
N SER A 317 1.45 32.99 1.26
CA SER A 317 2.48 33.65 0.44
C SER A 317 3.58 32.68 -0.04
N PHE A 318 3.95 31.69 0.77
CA PHE A 318 4.89 30.63 0.38
C PHE A 318 4.24 29.66 -0.61
N ALA A 319 2.96 29.33 -0.41
CA ALA A 319 2.18 28.51 -1.33
C ALA A 319 2.12 29.12 -2.74
N THR A 320 2.02 30.44 -2.88
CA THR A 320 2.06 31.09 -4.21
C THR A 320 3.38 30.85 -4.93
N GLN A 321 4.50 30.83 -4.20
CA GLN A 321 5.84 30.59 -4.77
C GLN A 321 6.00 29.13 -5.20
N VAL A 322 5.59 28.18 -4.36
CA VAL A 322 5.59 26.75 -4.70
C VAL A 322 4.64 26.45 -5.86
N ALA A 323 3.45 27.06 -5.87
CA ALA A 323 2.48 26.94 -6.95
C ALA A 323 3.04 27.45 -8.28
N ALA A 324 3.78 28.55 -8.30
CA ALA A 324 4.42 29.05 -9.50
C ALA A 324 5.46 28.05 -10.06
N LEU A 325 6.28 27.45 -9.19
CA LEU A 325 7.23 26.39 -9.57
C LEU A 325 6.49 25.17 -10.14
N ALA A 326 5.50 24.64 -9.42
CA ALA A 326 4.74 23.46 -9.82
C ALA A 326 4.01 23.67 -11.16
N ASN A 327 3.35 24.83 -11.31
CA ASN A 327 2.62 25.19 -12.52
C ASN A 327 3.49 25.23 -13.77
N SER A 328 4.77 25.59 -13.64
CA SER A 328 5.72 25.61 -14.76
C SER A 328 5.96 24.21 -15.37
N SER A 329 5.71 23.16 -14.60
CA SER A 329 5.79 21.75 -15.01
C SER A 329 4.41 21.11 -15.19
N GLY A 330 3.33 21.90 -15.22
CA GLY A 330 1.95 21.40 -15.35
C GLY A 330 1.39 20.75 -14.08
N ILE A 331 2.10 20.82 -12.95
CA ILE A 331 1.71 20.25 -11.67
C ILE A 331 0.83 21.24 -10.91
N LYS A 332 -0.25 20.76 -10.28
CA LYS A 332 -1.13 21.55 -9.41
C LYS A 332 -0.94 21.16 -7.94
N ILE A 333 -1.03 22.15 -7.06
CA ILE A 333 -0.92 21.98 -5.61
C ILE A 333 -2.26 22.22 -4.91
N THR A 334 -2.29 21.91 -3.61
CA THR A 334 -3.38 22.23 -2.69
C THR A 334 -2.86 23.17 -1.59
N LEU A 335 -3.50 24.31 -1.37
CA LEU A 335 -3.30 25.16 -0.20
C LEU A 335 -4.38 24.84 0.85
N ALA A 336 -4.00 24.47 2.07
CA ALA A 336 -4.94 24.29 3.17
C ALA A 336 -5.03 25.56 4.02
N LEU A 337 -6.25 26.07 4.22
CA LEU A 337 -6.47 27.37 4.84
C LEU A 337 -7.30 27.25 6.14
N ASP A 338 -6.72 27.66 7.25
CA ASP A 338 -7.37 27.90 8.54
C ASP A 338 -8.08 29.27 8.50
N ALA A 339 -9.33 29.24 8.04
CA ALA A 339 -9.99 30.41 7.48
C ALA A 339 -10.21 31.58 8.45
N ALA A 340 -10.34 31.35 9.76
CA ALA A 340 -10.51 32.43 10.73
C ALA A 340 -9.19 33.12 11.10
N ASP A 341 -8.06 32.46 10.85
CA ASP A 341 -6.72 33.01 11.11
C ASP A 341 -6.15 33.73 9.86
N ALA A 342 -6.80 33.61 8.70
CA ALA A 342 -6.40 34.24 7.45
C ALA A 342 -6.59 35.77 7.47
N THR A 343 -5.50 36.48 7.15
CA THR A 343 -5.50 37.93 6.95
C THR A 343 -5.96 38.30 5.54
N SER A 344 -6.22 39.58 5.28
CA SER A 344 -6.54 40.06 3.94
C SER A 344 -5.47 39.75 2.90
N GLN A 345 -4.20 39.66 3.30
CA GLN A 345 -3.11 39.27 2.39
C GLN A 345 -3.17 37.77 2.08
N ASP A 346 -3.47 36.92 3.07
CA ASP A 346 -3.57 35.48 2.87
C ASP A 346 -4.72 35.13 1.92
N TRP A 347 -5.85 35.84 2.00
CA TRP A 347 -6.95 35.72 1.03
C TRP A 347 -6.55 36.14 -0.39
N ALA A 348 -5.79 37.24 -0.53
CA ALA A 348 -5.27 37.67 -1.82
C ALA A 348 -4.32 36.61 -2.42
N ASP A 349 -3.47 36.01 -1.59
CA ASP A 349 -2.55 34.94 -1.98
C ASP A 349 -3.29 33.66 -2.35
N ALA A 350 -4.30 33.26 -1.58
CA ALA A 350 -5.17 32.13 -1.89
C ALA A 350 -5.92 32.33 -3.21
N GLN A 351 -6.41 33.54 -3.50
CA GLN A 351 -7.04 33.84 -4.80
C GLN A 351 -6.03 33.73 -5.96
N MET A 352 -4.75 34.10 -5.76
CA MET A 352 -3.71 33.87 -6.76
C MET A 352 -3.46 32.38 -6.99
N VAL A 353 -3.46 31.57 -5.93
CA VAL A 353 -3.35 30.10 -6.02
C VAL A 353 -4.51 29.54 -6.85
N VAL A 354 -5.77 29.92 -6.56
CA VAL A 354 -6.96 29.51 -7.33
C VAL A 354 -6.86 29.96 -8.79
N ASN A 355 -6.49 31.21 -9.05
CA ASN A 355 -6.35 31.73 -10.42
C ASN A 355 -5.28 30.97 -11.24
N GLY A 356 -4.27 30.40 -10.57
CA GLY A 356 -3.28 29.49 -11.18
C GLY A 356 -3.82 28.10 -11.49
N GLY A 357 -5.09 27.81 -11.19
CA GLY A 357 -5.74 26.50 -11.35
C GLY A 357 -5.37 25.48 -10.27
N ASN A 358 -4.84 25.95 -9.13
CA ASN A 358 -4.57 25.11 -7.97
C ASN A 358 -5.80 25.03 -7.05
N GLU A 359 -5.75 24.13 -6.08
CA GLU A 359 -6.83 23.92 -5.11
C GLU A 359 -6.58 24.71 -3.82
N VAL A 360 -7.65 25.24 -3.24
CA VAL A 360 -7.72 25.66 -1.83
C VAL A 360 -8.66 24.72 -1.08
N ALA A 361 -8.21 24.23 0.07
CA ALA A 361 -8.92 23.31 0.96
C ALA A 361 -9.13 23.95 2.33
N GLY A 362 -10.16 23.53 3.07
CA GLY A 362 -10.35 23.94 4.47
C GLY A 362 -9.33 23.27 5.40
N HIS A 363 -8.83 23.99 6.40
CA HIS A 363 -7.88 23.49 7.39
C HIS A 363 -8.32 23.77 8.83
N SER A 364 -9.58 23.44 9.11
CA SER A 364 -10.36 23.96 10.23
C SER A 364 -10.50 25.49 10.26
N SER A 365 -11.10 26.06 11.31
CA SER A 365 -11.25 27.51 11.45
C SER A 365 -10.00 28.12 12.08
N ARG A 366 -9.50 27.49 13.16
CA ARG A 366 -8.40 28.01 14.00
C ARG A 366 -7.23 27.04 14.17
N HIS A 367 -7.07 26.10 13.26
CA HIS A 367 -6.04 25.06 13.32
C HIS A 367 -6.07 24.27 14.66
N VAL A 368 -7.20 23.62 14.93
CA VAL A 368 -7.46 22.85 16.17
C VAL A 368 -7.36 21.33 15.96
N TYR A 369 -6.95 20.58 16.99
CA TYR A 369 -6.93 19.12 16.95
C TYR A 369 -8.35 18.55 17.11
N LEU A 370 -8.96 18.21 15.99
CA LEU A 370 -10.37 17.83 15.87
C LEU A 370 -10.79 16.56 16.64
N PRO A 371 -9.93 15.58 16.95
CA PRO A 371 -10.34 14.44 17.78
C PRO A 371 -10.45 14.74 19.30
N GLU A 372 -9.85 15.81 19.83
CA GLU A 372 -9.87 16.06 21.28
C GLU A 372 -11.22 16.61 21.75
N THR A 373 -11.89 15.85 22.62
CA THR A 373 -13.23 16.16 23.14
C THR A 373 -13.20 17.03 24.40
N LYS A 374 -12.06 17.10 25.09
CA LYS A 374 -11.87 17.91 26.30
C LYS A 374 -11.43 19.31 25.92
N LEU A 375 -12.03 20.32 26.54
CA LEU A 375 -11.66 21.72 26.30
C LEU A 375 -10.87 22.32 27.45
N MET A 376 -11.28 22.08 28.69
CA MET A 376 -10.63 22.69 29.84
C MET A 376 -10.78 21.86 31.11
N THR A 377 -9.91 22.12 32.08
CA THR A 377 -10.02 21.61 33.44
C THR A 377 -10.29 22.77 34.39
N LEU A 378 -11.07 22.52 35.44
CA LEU A 378 -11.43 23.51 36.44
C LEU A 378 -11.44 22.92 37.84
N ARG A 379 -10.77 23.60 38.77
CA ARG A 379 -10.73 23.26 40.19
C ARG A 379 -10.87 24.52 41.05
N TYR A 380 -11.56 24.38 42.17
CA TYR A 380 -11.60 25.36 43.24
C TYR A 380 -11.08 24.75 44.56
N ALA A 381 -10.11 25.43 45.18
CA ALA A 381 -9.48 25.07 46.45
C ALA A 381 -9.50 26.24 47.46
N GLY A 382 -10.42 27.19 47.29
CA GLY A 382 -10.63 28.30 48.22
C GLY A 382 -11.40 27.90 49.48
N GLN A 383 -11.80 28.91 50.26
CA GLN A 383 -12.43 28.74 51.57
C GLN A 383 -13.94 28.44 51.52
N GLY A 384 -14.58 28.65 50.36
CA GLY A 384 -15.97 28.27 50.12
C GLY A 384 -16.19 26.76 50.13
N THR A 385 -17.45 26.35 50.22
CA THR A 385 -17.86 24.94 50.21
C THR A 385 -18.91 24.67 49.14
N GLY A 386 -18.98 23.42 48.68
CA GLY A 386 -19.95 23.03 47.64
C GLY A 386 -19.75 23.76 46.31
N ALA A 387 -18.50 24.11 45.97
CA ALA A 387 -18.22 24.80 44.72
C ALA A 387 -18.61 23.96 43.49
N THR A 388 -19.42 24.53 42.62
CA THR A 388 -19.93 23.90 41.40
C THR A 388 -19.83 24.82 40.21
N VAL A 389 -19.76 24.22 39.01
CA VAL A 389 -19.84 24.92 37.73
C VAL A 389 -21.06 24.45 36.93
N THR A 390 -21.74 25.40 36.29
CA THR A 390 -22.85 25.18 35.36
C THR A 390 -22.52 25.91 34.06
N VAL A 391 -22.67 25.23 32.92
CA VAL A 391 -22.60 25.83 31.60
C VAL A 391 -24.00 25.81 31.00
N THR A 392 -24.54 26.98 30.70
CA THR A 392 -25.85 27.11 30.02
C THR A 392 -25.66 27.27 28.52
N SER A 393 -26.66 26.85 27.74
CA SER A 393 -26.63 26.92 26.27
C SER A 393 -27.93 27.45 25.69
N SER A 394 -27.82 28.09 24.53
CA SER A 394 -28.93 28.41 23.63
C SER A 394 -28.79 27.56 22.37
N GLY A 395 -29.64 26.54 22.21
CA GLY A 395 -29.43 25.49 21.22
C GLY A 395 -28.17 24.69 21.55
N THR A 396 -27.23 24.62 20.61
CA THR A 396 -25.93 23.94 20.78
C THR A 396 -24.83 24.84 21.34
N MET A 397 -24.99 26.17 21.25
CA MET A 397 -23.98 27.14 21.67
C MET A 397 -24.05 27.36 23.18
N ALA A 398 -22.93 27.20 23.88
CA ALA A 398 -22.82 27.65 25.27
C ALA A 398 -22.86 29.19 25.34
N THR A 399 -23.59 29.70 26.32
CA THR A 399 -23.85 31.13 26.53
C THR A 399 -23.22 31.64 27.81
N THR A 400 -23.34 30.91 28.92
CA THR A 400 -22.74 31.32 30.20
C THR A 400 -21.99 30.17 30.86
N LEU A 401 -20.93 30.51 31.58
CA LEU A 401 -20.29 29.65 32.57
C LEU A 401 -20.46 30.28 33.95
N ASP A 402 -21.26 29.63 34.79
CA ASP A 402 -21.60 30.07 36.13
C ASP A 402 -20.87 29.21 37.16
N VAL A 403 -20.17 29.85 38.08
CA VAL A 403 -19.56 29.22 39.25
C VAL A 403 -20.27 29.68 40.50
N ALA A 404 -20.66 28.74 41.37
CA ALA A 404 -21.26 29.01 42.66
C ALA A 404 -20.52 28.29 43.77
N ALA A 405 -20.17 29.01 44.85
CA ALA A 405 -19.56 28.45 46.06
C ALA A 405 -20.22 29.04 47.32
N THR A 406 -20.64 28.18 48.24
CA THR A 406 -21.30 28.61 49.49
C THR A 406 -20.26 29.16 50.46
N GLY A 407 -20.51 30.36 50.99
CA GLY A 407 -19.63 30.99 51.98
C GLY A 407 -18.43 31.73 51.38
N ASP A 408 -18.31 31.82 50.04
CA ASP A 408 -17.31 32.65 49.36
C ASP A 408 -17.96 33.41 48.18
N PRO A 409 -18.55 34.61 48.43
CA PRO A 409 -19.19 35.40 47.39
C PRO A 409 -18.23 35.85 46.27
N ALA A 410 -16.93 35.99 46.56
CA ALA A 410 -15.93 36.36 45.56
C ALA A 410 -15.61 35.21 44.60
N ALA A 411 -15.85 33.96 45.03
CA ALA A 411 -15.77 32.76 44.20
C ALA A 411 -17.06 32.46 43.40
N THR A 412 -18.13 33.23 43.60
CA THR A 412 -19.38 33.10 42.83
C THR A 412 -19.42 34.14 41.71
N PHE A 413 -19.44 33.70 40.46
CA PHE A 413 -19.41 34.59 39.29
C PHE A 413 -20.03 33.93 38.05
N SER A 414 -20.34 34.75 37.06
CA SER A 414 -20.83 34.34 35.74
C SER A 414 -19.92 34.92 34.67
N LEU A 415 -19.60 34.12 33.65
CA LEU A 415 -18.88 34.55 32.45
C LEU A 415 -19.81 34.46 31.26
N ASP A 416 -19.90 35.53 30.47
CA ASP A 416 -20.53 35.52 29.15
C ASP A 416 -19.55 34.92 28.13
N LEU A 417 -19.91 33.81 27.51
CA LEU A 417 -19.03 33.08 26.59
C LEU A 417 -19.00 33.68 25.18
N ALA A 418 -19.82 34.71 24.90
CA ALA A 418 -19.74 35.48 23.66
C ALA A 418 -18.90 36.76 23.80
N ASP A 419 -18.53 37.17 25.02
CA ASP A 419 -17.73 38.37 25.24
C ASP A 419 -16.28 38.15 24.75
N SER A 420 -15.73 39.16 24.06
CA SER A 420 -14.35 39.12 23.55
C SER A 420 -13.26 38.81 24.59
N ALA A 421 -13.53 39.06 25.88
CA ALA A 421 -12.64 38.73 27.00
C ALA A 421 -12.72 37.26 27.43
N THR A 422 -13.67 36.48 26.91
CA THR A 422 -13.96 35.09 27.29
C THR A 422 -14.45 34.24 26.11
N ASP A 423 -14.34 34.71 24.87
CA ASP A 423 -14.81 34.06 23.64
C ASP A 423 -14.04 32.78 23.26
N THR A 424 -12.94 32.51 23.95
CA THR A 424 -12.05 31.36 23.74
C THR A 424 -11.71 30.71 25.07
N ILE A 425 -11.46 29.41 25.03
CA ILE A 425 -11.15 28.62 26.23
C ILE A 425 -9.92 29.15 26.97
N GLY A 426 -8.91 29.62 26.25
CA GLY A 426 -7.72 30.24 26.84
C GLY A 426 -8.09 31.47 27.67
N LYS A 427 -8.85 32.39 27.09
CA LYS A 427 -9.31 33.60 27.78
C LYS A 427 -10.22 33.31 28.97
N VAL A 428 -11.11 32.32 28.85
CA VAL A 428 -11.90 31.82 30.00
C VAL A 428 -10.98 31.37 31.12
N CYS A 429 -9.96 30.55 30.82
CA CYS A 429 -9.01 30.11 31.83
C CYS A 429 -8.19 31.26 32.43
N ASP A 430 -7.78 32.26 31.65
CA ASP A 430 -7.06 33.42 32.17
C ASP A 430 -7.92 34.21 33.17
N VAL A 431 -9.19 34.47 32.82
CA VAL A 431 -10.14 35.16 33.70
C VAL A 431 -10.40 34.38 34.98
N ILE A 432 -10.52 33.05 34.89
CA ILE A 432 -10.72 32.20 36.07
C ILE A 432 -9.46 32.12 36.93
N ASN A 433 -8.27 31.95 36.34
CA ASN A 433 -7.00 31.87 37.05
C ASN A 433 -6.62 33.16 37.76
N ALA A 434 -7.13 34.31 37.31
CA ALA A 434 -7.01 35.57 38.03
C ALA A 434 -7.80 35.61 39.36
N LYS A 435 -8.70 34.65 39.62
CA LYS A 435 -9.50 34.57 40.85
C LYS A 435 -8.83 33.68 41.89
N ALA A 436 -8.80 34.15 43.13
CA ALA A 436 -8.18 33.42 44.23
C ALA A 436 -8.83 32.04 44.46
N GLY A 437 -8.00 31.02 44.66
CA GLY A 437 -8.46 29.66 44.93
C GLY A 437 -8.89 28.86 43.70
N PHE A 438 -8.84 29.42 42.48
CA PHE A 438 -9.13 28.69 41.26
C PHE A 438 -7.87 28.18 40.56
N THR A 439 -8.04 27.08 39.83
CA THR A 439 -7.06 26.59 38.85
C THR A 439 -7.82 26.12 37.64
N CYS A 440 -7.54 26.75 36.51
CA CYS A 440 -8.07 26.43 35.19
C CYS A 440 -6.93 26.03 34.27
N GLY A 441 -7.07 24.91 33.57
CA GLY A 441 -6.08 24.43 32.62
C GLY A 441 -6.68 24.19 31.25
N VAL A 442 -6.00 24.66 30.21
CA VAL A 442 -6.27 24.26 28.82
C VAL A 442 -5.79 22.83 28.59
N ILE A 443 -6.40 22.15 27.62
CA ILE A 443 -6.01 20.80 27.21
C ILE A 443 -4.89 20.90 26.18
N SER A 444 -3.90 20.03 26.30
CA SER A 444 -2.80 19.89 25.35
C SER A 444 -2.68 18.42 24.95
N ILE A 445 -2.19 18.18 23.74
CA ILE A 445 -1.95 16.83 23.24
C ILE A 445 -0.44 16.59 23.24
N ALA A 446 -0.03 15.51 23.92
CA ALA A 446 1.39 15.15 23.99
C ALA A 446 1.95 14.90 22.59
N GLY A 447 3.15 15.42 22.31
CA GLY A 447 3.81 15.25 21.02
C GLY A 447 3.37 16.25 19.94
N THR A 448 2.44 17.16 20.23
CA THR A 448 2.04 18.24 19.31
C THR A 448 2.18 19.60 19.97
N THR A 449 2.09 20.68 19.18
CA THR A 449 2.01 22.06 19.66
C THR A 449 0.58 22.49 19.97
N TYR A 450 -0.40 21.59 19.86
CA TYR A 450 -1.81 21.91 20.05
C TYR A 450 -2.13 22.23 21.51
N THR A 451 -2.93 23.28 21.69
CA THR A 451 -3.68 23.53 22.92
C THR A 451 -5.11 23.94 22.57
N SER A 452 -6.06 23.62 23.45
CA SER A 452 -7.45 24.04 23.32
C SER A 452 -7.67 25.53 23.54
N ALA A 453 -6.63 26.31 23.87
CA ALA A 453 -6.73 27.73 24.22
C ALA A 453 -7.45 28.57 23.15
N ARG A 454 -7.29 28.19 21.88
CA ARG A 454 -7.86 28.86 20.71
C ARG A 454 -9.28 28.40 20.36
N VAL A 455 -9.76 27.30 20.95
CA VAL A 455 -11.13 26.81 20.74
C VAL A 455 -12.11 27.83 21.31
N LEU A 456 -13.24 28.02 20.63
CA LEU A 456 -14.24 28.97 21.08
C LEU A 456 -14.90 28.47 22.37
N SER A 457 -15.12 29.36 23.33
CA SER A 457 -15.69 28.97 24.61
C SER A 457 -17.16 28.56 24.50
N ARG A 458 -17.87 29.08 23.49
CA ARG A 458 -19.23 28.66 23.12
C ARG A 458 -19.32 27.18 22.68
N ASP A 459 -18.18 26.53 22.42
CA ASP A 459 -18.13 25.11 22.09
C ASP A 459 -18.20 24.23 23.33
N LEU A 460 -18.25 24.78 24.55
CA LEU A 460 -18.44 23.98 25.77
C LEU A 460 -19.79 23.25 25.74
N ASN A 461 -19.81 22.02 26.24
CA ASN A 461 -21.05 21.29 26.45
C ASN A 461 -21.82 21.82 27.66
N ALA A 462 -23.14 21.85 27.56
CA ALA A 462 -24.00 22.20 28.67
C ALA A 462 -23.80 21.21 29.83
N VAL A 463 -23.58 21.75 31.03
CA VAL A 463 -23.45 20.96 32.27
C VAL A 463 -24.15 21.69 33.41
N SER A 464 -24.63 20.97 34.41
CA SER A 464 -25.31 21.55 35.56
C SER A 464 -24.73 21.02 36.86
N GLY A 465 -24.26 21.93 37.72
CA GLY A 465 -23.84 21.61 39.08
C GLY A 465 -22.64 20.67 39.19
N VAL A 466 -21.69 20.71 38.24
CA VAL A 466 -20.49 19.86 38.28
C VAL A 466 -19.59 20.30 39.42
N SER A 467 -19.25 19.39 40.34
CA SER A 467 -18.39 19.71 41.48
C SER A 467 -16.97 20.06 41.06
N ILE A 468 -16.45 21.17 41.60
CA ILE A 468 -15.06 21.62 41.45
C ILE A 468 -14.36 21.80 42.81
N GLN A 469 -15.04 21.52 43.92
CA GLN A 469 -14.48 21.67 45.27
C GLN A 469 -13.41 20.62 45.57
N GLY A 470 -12.15 21.04 45.63
CA GLY A 470 -11.02 20.14 45.93
C GLY A 470 -10.77 19.05 44.89
N VAL A 471 -11.51 19.07 43.78
CA VAL A 471 -11.47 18.12 42.68
C VAL A 471 -11.32 18.87 41.36
N THR A 472 -10.64 18.25 40.39
CA THR A 472 -10.48 18.82 39.06
C THR A 472 -11.57 18.26 38.15
N ALA A 473 -12.53 19.11 37.76
CA ALA A 473 -13.51 18.79 36.73
C ALA A 473 -12.89 18.96 35.34
N THR A 474 -13.29 18.14 34.37
CA THR A 474 -12.97 18.32 32.96
C THR A 474 -14.25 18.70 32.23
N LEU A 475 -14.23 19.86 31.55
CA LEU A 475 -15.35 20.31 30.73
C LEU A 475 -15.09 19.91 29.27
N LEU A 476 -16.11 19.30 28.67
CA LEU A 476 -16.05 18.73 27.32
C LEU A 476 -16.66 19.70 26.31
N ARG A 477 -16.34 19.50 25.04
CA ARG A 477 -16.97 20.21 23.94
C ARG A 477 -18.37 19.68 23.63
N ASN A 478 -19.19 20.49 22.98
CA ASN A 478 -20.38 20.10 22.26
C ASN A 478 -19.98 19.82 20.80
N ASP A 479 -19.99 18.56 20.38
CA ASP A 479 -19.53 18.17 19.03
C ASP A 479 -20.30 18.88 17.90
N ALA A 480 -21.62 19.06 18.06
CA ALA A 480 -22.44 19.71 17.04
C ALA A 480 -22.02 21.17 16.84
N GLN A 481 -21.80 21.91 17.92
CA GLN A 481 -21.33 23.29 17.85
C GLN A 481 -19.88 23.37 17.35
N PHE A 482 -18.99 22.56 17.94
CA PHE A 482 -17.57 22.53 17.61
C PHE A 482 -17.34 22.23 16.12
N PHE A 483 -17.99 21.21 15.56
CA PHE A 483 -17.85 20.91 14.13
C PHE A 483 -18.56 21.92 13.22
N ALA A 484 -19.62 22.58 13.68
CA ALA A 484 -20.19 23.70 12.94
C ALA A 484 -19.16 24.84 12.80
N ASP A 485 -18.48 25.18 13.89
CA ASP A 485 -17.50 26.28 13.93
C ASP A 485 -16.16 25.93 13.28
N GLU A 486 -15.67 24.70 13.46
CA GLU A 486 -14.33 24.29 13.04
C GLU A 486 -14.28 23.51 11.72
N ILE A 487 -15.41 23.05 11.16
CA ILE A 487 -15.42 22.32 9.87
C ILE A 487 -16.35 22.98 8.86
N THR A 488 -17.57 23.33 9.27
CA THR A 488 -18.59 23.85 8.36
C THR A 488 -18.40 25.34 8.06
N ALA A 489 -18.22 26.17 9.09
CA ALA A 489 -18.01 27.61 8.95
C ALA A 489 -16.78 27.98 8.09
N PRO A 490 -15.58 27.38 8.25
CA PRO A 490 -14.44 27.71 7.40
C PRO A 490 -14.68 27.39 5.93
N LYS A 491 -15.47 26.35 5.60
CA LYS A 491 -15.90 26.09 4.22
C LYS A 491 -16.64 27.29 3.63
N ILE A 492 -17.68 27.72 4.33
CA ILE A 492 -18.55 28.82 3.89
C ILE A 492 -17.73 30.10 3.73
N LEU A 493 -16.81 30.36 4.67
CA LEU A 493 -15.94 31.53 4.60
C LEU A 493 -15.03 31.49 3.36
N ILE A 494 -14.35 30.36 3.11
CA ILE A 494 -13.51 30.18 1.92
C ILE A 494 -14.32 30.38 0.63
N GLU A 495 -15.51 29.80 0.53
CA GLU A 495 -16.38 29.92 -0.65
C GLU A 495 -16.89 31.37 -0.84
N SER A 496 -16.99 32.16 0.23
CA SER A 496 -17.41 33.56 0.18
C SER A 496 -16.30 34.55 -0.16
N GLU A 497 -15.06 34.27 0.27
CA GLU A 497 -13.90 35.13 0.06
C GLU A 497 -13.20 34.88 -1.28
N LEU A 498 -13.36 33.66 -1.83
CA LEU A 498 -12.70 33.26 -3.08
C LEU A 498 -13.70 33.07 -4.23
N THR A 499 -13.22 33.32 -5.45
CA THR A 499 -13.97 33.02 -6.68
C THR A 499 -13.26 31.97 -7.54
N ALA A 500 -14.06 31.26 -8.34
CA ALA A 500 -13.55 30.31 -9.32
C ALA A 500 -12.61 31.00 -10.34
N PRO A 501 -11.64 30.27 -10.92
CA PRO A 501 -10.60 30.86 -11.77
C PRO A 501 -11.18 31.69 -12.92
N GLY A 502 -10.79 32.96 -12.98
CA GLY A 502 -11.24 33.88 -14.04
C GLY A 502 -12.76 34.14 -14.06
N SER A 503 -13.45 33.90 -12.95
CA SER A 503 -14.91 34.03 -12.82
C SER A 503 -15.32 34.84 -11.60
N ALA A 504 -16.56 35.33 -11.60
CA ALA A 504 -17.23 35.90 -10.43
C ALA A 504 -18.06 34.86 -9.65
N THR A 505 -18.09 33.61 -10.12
CA THR A 505 -18.73 32.50 -9.40
C THR A 505 -17.96 32.21 -8.12
N PRO A 506 -18.62 32.02 -6.96
CA PRO A 506 -17.98 31.55 -5.73
C PRO A 506 -17.12 30.32 -5.98
N TYR A 507 -15.95 30.26 -5.32
CA TYR A 507 -15.12 29.06 -5.31
C TYR A 507 -15.88 27.91 -4.64
N ALA A 508 -15.64 26.67 -5.07
CA ALA A 508 -16.24 25.48 -4.47
C ALA A 508 -15.19 24.76 -3.62
N CYS A 509 -15.34 24.81 -2.30
CA CYS A 509 -14.39 24.20 -1.38
C CYS A 509 -14.81 22.74 -1.10
N THR A 510 -14.24 21.80 -1.86
CA THR A 510 -14.61 20.38 -1.80
C THR A 510 -13.64 19.52 -0.99
N SER A 511 -12.53 20.09 -0.56
CA SER A 511 -11.44 19.37 0.09
C SER A 511 -11.12 19.91 1.48
N PHE A 512 -10.68 19.04 2.39
CA PHE A 512 -10.32 19.39 3.76
C PHE A 512 -8.96 18.80 4.15
N VAL A 513 -8.24 19.44 5.06
CA VAL A 513 -6.99 18.92 5.62
C VAL A 513 -7.14 18.93 7.12
N TYR A 514 -6.90 17.79 7.77
CA TYR A 514 -7.01 17.69 9.22
C TYR A 514 -5.80 18.34 9.91
N PRO A 515 -5.98 19.38 10.75
CA PRO A 515 -4.89 19.96 11.52
C PRO A 515 -4.16 18.91 12.36
N PHE A 516 -2.83 19.03 12.40
CA PHE A 516 -1.95 18.04 13.05
C PHE A 516 -2.13 16.60 12.54
N LEU A 517 -2.72 16.44 11.35
CA LEU A 517 -3.05 15.14 10.75
C LEU A 517 -4.03 14.29 11.60
N GLY A 518 -4.72 14.92 12.56
CA GLY A 518 -5.57 14.24 13.54
C GLY A 518 -6.98 13.98 13.04
N THR A 519 -7.36 12.71 12.94
CA THR A 519 -8.70 12.29 12.52
C THR A 519 -9.21 11.11 13.34
N ASP A 520 -10.54 10.96 13.40
CA ASP A 520 -11.24 9.80 13.92
C ASP A 520 -12.59 9.64 13.20
N ALA A 521 -13.35 8.59 13.56
CA ALA A 521 -14.63 8.32 12.92
C ALA A 521 -15.67 9.46 13.05
N ALA A 522 -15.65 10.21 14.15
CA ALA A 522 -16.57 11.34 14.35
C ALA A 522 -16.16 12.54 13.49
N VAL A 523 -14.86 12.82 13.40
CA VAL A 523 -14.30 13.88 12.56
C VAL A 523 -14.54 13.59 11.07
N LEU A 524 -14.32 12.34 10.61
CA LEU A 524 -14.63 11.92 9.24
C LEU A 524 -16.11 12.12 8.91
N ALA A 525 -17.01 11.70 9.81
CA ALA A 525 -18.45 11.86 9.63
C ALA A 525 -18.86 13.35 9.58
N ALA A 526 -18.29 14.20 10.43
CA ALA A 526 -18.54 15.64 10.41
C ALA A 526 -18.02 16.31 9.12
N THR A 527 -16.86 15.88 8.63
CA THR A 527 -16.26 16.35 7.37
C THR A 527 -17.14 15.98 6.18
N ALA A 528 -17.62 14.73 6.12
CA ALA A 528 -18.57 14.29 5.11
C ALA A 528 -19.89 15.08 5.19
N ALA A 529 -20.41 15.31 6.40
CA ALA A 529 -21.66 16.05 6.62
C ALA A 529 -21.57 17.52 6.18
N ALA A 530 -20.38 18.14 6.28
CA ALA A 530 -20.09 19.47 5.74
C ALA A 530 -19.94 19.48 4.19
N GLY A 531 -20.09 18.33 3.54
CA GLY A 531 -20.06 18.19 2.08
C GLY A 531 -18.66 18.25 1.48
N TYR A 532 -17.62 18.01 2.26
CA TYR A 532 -16.30 17.72 1.72
C TYR A 532 -16.31 16.32 1.09
N THR A 533 -15.50 16.14 0.05
CA THR A 533 -15.43 14.89 -0.73
C THR A 533 -14.03 14.32 -0.82
N ALA A 534 -13.02 15.12 -0.48
CA ALA A 534 -11.65 14.69 -0.32
C ALA A 534 -11.09 15.27 0.99
N ALA A 535 -10.30 14.50 1.72
CA ALA A 535 -9.54 15.04 2.83
C ALA A 535 -8.26 14.23 3.06
N ARG A 536 -7.26 14.85 3.67
CA ARG A 536 -5.99 14.18 3.98
C ARG A 536 -5.68 14.20 5.48
N SER A 537 -5.12 13.09 5.93
CA SER A 537 -4.78 12.78 7.32
C SER A 537 -3.33 12.28 7.43
N GLY A 538 -2.99 11.65 8.55
CA GLY A 538 -1.65 11.19 8.85
C GLY A 538 -1.36 9.76 8.44
N TYR A 539 -0.54 9.11 9.26
CA TYR A 539 0.03 7.80 8.98
C TYR A 539 -1.01 6.67 8.85
N ASP A 540 -2.19 6.86 9.45
CA ASP A 540 -3.28 5.90 9.42
C ASP A 540 -4.21 6.07 8.21
N GLY A 541 -3.96 7.08 7.35
CA GLY A 541 -4.77 7.32 6.16
C GLY A 541 -4.62 6.26 5.07
N SER A 542 -5.59 6.24 4.16
CA SER A 542 -5.61 5.50 2.90
C SER A 542 -4.51 5.99 1.96
N TYR A 543 -3.55 5.11 1.63
CA TYR A 543 -2.44 5.44 0.74
C TYR A 543 -2.50 4.78 -0.64
N ALA A 544 -3.21 3.65 -0.80
CA ALA A 544 -3.24 2.92 -2.07
C ALA A 544 -4.68 2.64 -2.50
N MET A 545 -5.00 3.00 -3.75
CA MET A 545 -6.33 2.81 -4.33
C MET A 545 -6.59 1.31 -4.52
N GLY A 546 -7.15 0.68 -3.48
CA GLY A 546 -7.30 -0.77 -3.40
C GLY A 546 -6.28 -1.52 -2.52
N GLY A 547 -5.47 -0.84 -1.70
CA GLY A 547 -4.33 -1.44 -0.97
C GLY A 547 -4.37 -1.40 0.57
N LEU A 548 -4.46 -2.60 1.15
CA LEU A 548 -3.54 -3.26 2.12
C LEU A 548 -3.34 -2.74 3.57
N TYR A 549 -4.07 -1.76 4.10
CA TYR A 549 -3.98 -1.41 5.54
C TYR A 549 -5.29 -1.55 6.32
N ALA A 550 -5.96 -2.68 6.16
CA ALA A 550 -7.06 -3.12 7.03
C ALA A 550 -7.20 -4.66 7.15
N GLY A 551 -6.22 -5.45 6.68
CA GLY A 551 -6.32 -6.91 6.64
C GLY A 551 -7.35 -7.46 5.63
N THR A 552 -7.87 -6.60 4.75
CA THR A 552 -8.77 -6.96 3.64
C THR A 552 -8.13 -6.57 2.30
N THR A 553 -8.29 -7.42 1.28
CA THR A 553 -7.88 -7.11 -0.10
C THR A 553 -8.97 -7.57 -1.07
N PRO A 554 -9.38 -6.74 -2.05
CA PRO A 554 -8.96 -5.34 -2.23
C PRO A 554 -9.27 -4.49 -1.00
N GLY A 555 -8.32 -3.63 -0.61
CA GLY A 555 -8.51 -2.72 0.52
C GLY A 555 -9.45 -1.58 0.10
N ASP A 556 -10.18 -1.04 1.06
CA ASP A 556 -11.01 0.13 0.87
C ASP A 556 -10.11 1.38 0.74
N TYR A 557 -10.44 2.30 -0.16
CA TYR A 557 -9.77 3.60 -0.26
C TYR A 557 -10.75 4.69 0.14
N ASP A 558 -10.52 5.32 1.29
CA ASP A 558 -11.33 6.44 1.76
C ASP A 558 -10.74 7.77 1.28
N THR A 559 -11.47 8.43 0.41
CA THR A 559 -11.09 9.74 -0.13
C THR A 559 -11.15 10.85 0.91
N LEU A 560 -11.82 10.65 2.05
CA LEU A 560 -11.79 11.56 3.19
C LEU A 560 -10.65 11.28 4.17
N ASP A 561 -9.79 10.32 3.87
CA ASP A 561 -8.71 9.92 4.78
C ASP A 561 -7.42 9.64 4.02
N ILE A 562 -7.03 10.52 3.10
CA ILE A 562 -5.86 10.33 2.23
C ILE A 562 -4.58 10.45 3.06
N TRP A 563 -3.70 9.45 2.99
CA TRP A 563 -2.41 9.46 3.68
C TRP A 563 -1.53 10.63 3.22
N ALA A 564 -0.98 11.35 4.19
CA ALA A 564 -0.05 12.43 3.92
C ALA A 564 1.21 12.37 4.78
N VAL A 565 2.30 12.88 4.21
CA VAL A 565 3.61 12.94 4.90
C VAL A 565 4.45 14.11 4.39
N LYS A 566 5.38 14.60 5.21
CA LYS A 566 6.28 15.68 4.80
C LYS A 566 7.43 15.13 3.93
N PRO A 567 7.77 15.80 2.80
CA PRO A 567 8.94 15.44 2.00
C PRO A 567 10.23 15.37 2.82
N GLY A 568 10.41 16.31 3.76
CA GLY A 568 11.59 16.34 4.63
C GLY A 568 11.72 15.12 5.54
N ASP A 569 10.60 14.54 5.99
CA ASP A 569 10.59 13.35 6.85
C ASP A 569 10.83 12.07 6.05
N VAL A 570 10.32 12.01 4.81
CA VAL A 570 10.50 10.86 3.92
C VAL A 570 11.88 10.86 3.28
N PHE A 571 12.22 11.93 2.56
CA PHE A 571 13.40 12.00 1.74
C PHE A 571 14.61 12.50 2.52
N GLY A 572 14.43 13.31 3.56
CA GLY A 572 15.47 14.10 4.19
C GLY A 572 15.59 15.49 3.58
N ARG A 573 16.45 16.32 4.19
CA ARG A 573 16.64 17.74 3.83
C ARG A 573 18.08 18.06 3.45
N ASN A 574 18.25 19.13 2.67
CA ASN A 574 19.56 19.63 2.21
C ASN A 574 20.42 18.55 1.55
N LEU A 575 19.79 17.72 0.72
CA LEU A 575 20.43 16.57 0.09
C LEU A 575 21.13 17.00 -1.20
N ASP A 576 22.20 16.28 -1.55
CA ASP A 576 22.73 16.35 -2.91
C ASP A 576 21.73 15.73 -3.93
N ALA A 577 21.86 16.14 -5.19
CA ALA A 577 20.93 15.74 -6.24
C ALA A 577 20.85 14.21 -6.46
N ALA A 578 21.96 13.49 -6.28
CA ALA A 578 21.99 12.04 -6.48
C ALA A 578 21.27 11.32 -5.33
N THR A 579 21.49 11.74 -4.08
CA THR A 579 20.78 11.21 -2.92
C THR A 579 19.29 11.48 -2.99
N LEU A 580 18.87 12.69 -3.38
CA LEU A 580 17.46 13.03 -3.56
C LEU A 580 16.83 12.19 -4.67
N ALA A 581 17.44 12.13 -5.86
CA ALA A 581 16.92 11.38 -7.00
C ALA A 581 16.71 9.89 -6.66
N ARG A 582 17.66 9.29 -5.93
CA ARG A 582 17.57 7.90 -5.47
C ARG A 582 16.37 7.67 -4.55
N ARG A 583 16.18 8.52 -3.53
CA ARG A 583 15.09 8.39 -2.55
C ARG A 583 13.72 8.68 -3.16
N VAL A 584 13.62 9.76 -3.95
CA VAL A 584 12.39 10.08 -4.69
C VAL A 584 12.05 8.92 -5.62
N SER A 585 13.02 8.38 -6.36
CA SER A 585 12.76 7.22 -7.22
C SER A 585 12.23 6.02 -6.45
N ALA A 586 12.79 5.66 -5.29
CA ALA A 586 12.26 4.57 -4.47
C ALA A 586 10.78 4.79 -4.10
N PHE A 587 10.41 6.01 -3.73
CA PHE A 587 9.02 6.40 -3.45
C PHE A 587 8.12 6.31 -4.68
N LEU A 588 8.56 6.84 -5.83
CA LEU A 588 7.76 6.80 -7.06
C LEU A 588 7.57 5.37 -7.57
N GLU A 589 8.58 4.51 -7.47
CA GLU A 589 8.43 3.09 -7.82
C GLU A 589 7.49 2.35 -6.86
N TRP A 590 7.56 2.63 -5.56
CA TRP A 590 6.56 2.15 -4.60
C TRP A 590 5.15 2.59 -4.99
N ALA A 591 4.99 3.87 -5.34
CA ALA A 591 3.71 4.45 -5.71
C ALA A 591 3.12 3.77 -6.95
N LYS A 592 3.93 3.61 -8.01
CA LYS A 592 3.58 2.91 -9.26
C LYS A 592 3.27 1.43 -9.06
N PHE A 593 3.93 0.80 -8.10
CA PHE A 593 3.70 -0.61 -7.82
C PHE A 593 2.43 -0.86 -7.02
N THR A 594 2.17 -0.02 -6.01
CA THR A 594 1.02 -0.16 -5.11
C THR A 594 -0.26 0.45 -5.70
N GLY A 595 -0.14 1.42 -6.61
CA GLY A 595 -1.24 2.26 -7.06
C GLY A 595 -1.56 3.34 -6.03
N ALA A 596 -0.51 3.98 -5.51
CA ALA A 596 -0.65 4.95 -4.44
C ALA A 596 -1.47 6.17 -4.86
N ALA A 597 -2.33 6.68 -3.98
CA ALA A 597 -2.91 8.00 -4.07
C ALA A 597 -2.66 8.69 -2.73
N VAL A 598 -1.70 9.60 -2.70
CA VAL A 598 -1.11 10.13 -1.47
C VAL A 598 -0.82 11.62 -1.56
N SER A 599 -0.57 12.25 -0.42
CA SER A 599 -0.20 13.66 -0.35
C SER A 599 1.19 13.88 0.26
N LEU A 600 1.99 14.72 -0.36
CA LEU A 600 3.24 15.24 0.18
C LEU A 600 3.05 16.70 0.55
N PHE A 601 3.44 17.12 1.76
CA PHE A 601 3.18 18.50 2.20
C PHE A 601 4.25 19.15 3.05
N SER A 602 4.18 20.47 3.15
CA SER A 602 4.95 21.27 4.10
C SER A 602 4.16 22.49 4.54
N HIS A 603 4.64 23.19 5.55
CA HIS A 603 4.08 24.50 5.94
C HIS A 603 4.86 25.63 5.24
N GLY A 604 6.02 26.02 5.78
CA GLY A 604 6.88 27.07 5.22
C GLY A 604 8.27 26.57 4.84
N ALA A 605 9.12 27.52 4.41
CA ALA A 605 10.50 27.25 3.99
C ALA A 605 11.39 26.63 5.10
N ASN A 606 10.99 26.77 6.36
CA ASN A 606 11.63 26.13 7.50
C ASN A 606 11.43 24.61 7.54
N GLU A 607 10.48 24.05 6.79
CA GLU A 607 10.24 22.59 6.70
C GLU A 607 10.71 21.99 5.37
N TYR A 608 10.47 22.68 4.26
CA TYR A 608 10.98 22.30 2.94
C TYR A 608 11.08 23.57 2.08
N ASP A 609 12.28 24.01 1.75
CA ASP A 609 12.49 25.30 1.09
C ASP A 609 12.21 25.26 -0.42
N LEU A 610 12.26 26.42 -1.10
CA LEU A 610 11.99 26.48 -2.56
C LEU A 610 13.01 25.72 -3.41
N THR A 611 14.26 25.62 -2.96
CA THR A 611 15.29 24.85 -3.67
C THR A 611 14.97 23.37 -3.58
N GLU A 612 14.60 22.91 -2.39
CA GLU A 612 14.16 21.54 -2.13
C GLU A 612 12.89 21.21 -2.94
N TRP A 613 11.87 22.08 -2.91
CA TRP A 613 10.65 21.93 -3.73
C TRP A 613 10.95 21.90 -5.23
N SER A 614 11.79 22.80 -5.73
CA SER A 614 12.16 22.83 -7.15
C SER A 614 12.84 21.53 -7.60
N ALA A 615 13.72 20.97 -6.76
CA ALA A 615 14.41 19.72 -7.07
C ALA A 615 13.45 18.53 -7.04
N LEU A 616 12.55 18.45 -6.06
CA LEU A 616 11.52 17.42 -5.98
C LEU A 616 10.56 17.46 -7.18
N LEU A 617 10.05 18.65 -7.52
CA LEU A 617 9.14 18.85 -8.64
C LEU A 617 9.76 18.44 -9.98
N ALA A 618 11.05 18.72 -10.18
CA ALA A 618 11.77 18.31 -11.38
C ALA A 618 11.85 16.78 -11.52
N LEU A 619 12.05 16.06 -10.40
CA LEU A 619 12.08 14.60 -10.38
C LEU A 619 10.69 13.99 -10.63
N ILE A 620 9.64 14.57 -10.03
CA ILE A 620 8.26 14.13 -10.28
C ILE A 620 7.86 14.37 -11.74
N ALA A 621 8.14 15.56 -12.28
CA ALA A 621 7.81 15.91 -13.66
C ALA A 621 8.57 15.08 -14.71
N ALA A 622 9.70 14.49 -14.35
CA ALA A 622 10.49 13.63 -15.23
C ALA A 622 9.95 12.19 -15.33
N ASP A 623 9.05 11.77 -14.44
CA ASP A 623 8.44 10.44 -14.46
C ASP A 623 7.03 10.51 -15.06
N ASP A 624 6.91 10.12 -16.33
CA ASP A 624 5.66 10.18 -17.11
C ASP A 624 4.61 9.14 -16.68
N GLN A 625 4.96 8.25 -15.75
CA GLN A 625 4.07 7.24 -15.19
C GLN A 625 3.44 7.67 -13.86
N ILE A 626 3.85 8.83 -13.31
CA ILE A 626 3.26 9.44 -12.12
C ILE A 626 2.27 10.50 -12.55
N GLN A 627 1.04 10.40 -12.03
CA GLN A 627 0.05 11.46 -12.18
C GLN A 627 0.10 12.39 -10.98
N THR A 628 0.11 13.70 -11.19
CA THR A 628 -0.09 14.68 -10.12
C THR A 628 -1.53 15.18 -10.11
N ALA A 629 -2.11 15.37 -8.93
CA ALA A 629 -3.48 15.83 -8.77
C ALA A 629 -3.68 16.65 -7.49
N THR A 630 -4.67 17.53 -7.50
CA THR A 630 -5.22 18.12 -6.27
C THR A 630 -5.95 17.04 -5.46
N LEU A 631 -6.35 17.31 -4.21
CA LEU A 631 -7.13 16.35 -3.41
C LEU A 631 -8.48 16.05 -4.08
N ALA A 632 -9.17 17.09 -4.57
CA ALA A 632 -10.37 16.92 -5.38
C ALA A 632 -10.10 16.11 -6.66
N GLY A 633 -8.93 16.29 -7.28
CA GLY A 633 -8.51 15.54 -8.45
C GLY A 633 -8.32 14.04 -8.15
N ILE A 634 -7.74 13.69 -7.00
CA ILE A 634 -7.66 12.31 -6.52
C ILE A 634 -9.07 11.73 -6.36
N ARG A 635 -9.96 12.45 -5.66
CA ARG A 635 -11.35 12.02 -5.47
C ARG A 635 -12.09 11.82 -6.80
N GLN A 636 -11.87 12.69 -7.77
CA GLN A 636 -12.46 12.57 -9.11
C GLN A 636 -11.95 11.32 -9.83
N TYR A 637 -10.63 11.12 -9.82
CA TYR A 637 -10.01 9.95 -10.45
C TYR A 637 -10.55 8.65 -9.86
N VAL A 638 -10.60 8.54 -8.53
CA VAL A 638 -11.11 7.35 -7.86
C VAL A 638 -12.59 7.10 -8.21
N ALA A 639 -13.44 8.13 -8.23
CA ALA A 639 -14.85 7.97 -8.63
C ALA A 639 -15.03 7.44 -10.06
N GLN A 640 -14.13 7.82 -10.97
CA GLN A 640 -14.21 7.43 -12.38
C GLN A 640 -13.67 6.01 -12.62
N ASN A 641 -12.80 5.52 -11.74
CA ASN A 641 -12.01 4.30 -11.97
C ASN A 641 -12.20 3.20 -10.91
N ALA A 642 -13.03 3.42 -9.90
CA ALA A 642 -13.34 2.47 -8.83
C ALA A 642 -14.84 2.39 -8.55
N GLN A 643 -15.31 1.34 -7.87
CA GLN A 643 -16.70 1.28 -7.42
C GLN A 643 -16.82 1.86 -6.02
N SER A 644 -17.80 2.74 -5.83
CA SER A 644 -18.17 3.23 -4.51
C SER A 644 -18.75 2.09 -3.68
N GLN A 645 -18.22 1.88 -2.48
CA GLN A 645 -18.81 1.02 -1.46
C GLN A 645 -19.75 1.83 -0.56
N SER A 646 -19.31 3.03 -0.15
CA SER A 646 -20.09 3.93 0.71
C SER A 646 -19.53 5.34 0.66
N GLY A 647 -20.30 6.32 0.17
CA GLY A 647 -19.96 7.75 0.28
C GLY A 647 -18.58 8.12 -0.30
N SER A 648 -17.58 8.18 0.58
CA SER A 648 -16.17 8.51 0.29
C SER A 648 -15.27 7.29 0.09
N THR A 649 -15.76 6.08 0.38
CA THR A 649 -15.02 4.83 0.34
C THR A 649 -15.21 4.08 -0.98
N PHE A 650 -14.10 3.66 -1.59
CA PHE A 650 -14.07 3.01 -2.90
C PHE A 650 -13.31 1.69 -2.87
N VAL A 651 -13.80 0.72 -3.65
CA VAL A 651 -13.18 -0.59 -3.84
C VAL A 651 -12.73 -0.80 -5.28
N ARG A 652 -11.63 -1.53 -5.41
CA ARG A 652 -11.04 -1.88 -6.71
C ARG A 652 -11.90 -2.94 -7.40
N THR A 653 -12.36 -2.66 -8.63
CA THR A 653 -13.16 -3.64 -9.37
C THR A 653 -12.52 -4.17 -10.63
N VAL A 654 -11.74 -3.38 -11.38
CA VAL A 654 -10.85 -3.89 -12.44
C VAL A 654 -9.77 -2.86 -12.71
N TRP A 655 -8.54 -3.10 -12.24
CA TRP A 655 -7.38 -2.35 -12.74
C TRP A 655 -6.46 -3.36 -13.41
N PRO A 656 -6.04 -3.16 -14.66
CA PRO A 656 -5.15 -4.09 -15.32
C PRO A 656 -3.85 -4.18 -14.52
N SER A 657 -3.58 -5.33 -13.91
CA SER A 657 -2.25 -5.64 -13.41
C SER A 657 -1.37 -5.87 -14.64
N VAL A 658 -0.57 -4.88 -15.02
CA VAL A 658 0.43 -5.08 -16.08
C VAL A 658 1.52 -5.98 -15.49
N ALA A 659 1.69 -7.16 -16.08
CA ALA A 659 2.76 -8.10 -15.69
C ALA A 659 4.05 -7.89 -16.52
N ASP A 660 4.05 -6.89 -17.40
CA ASP A 660 5.17 -6.60 -18.30
C ASP A 660 6.12 -5.54 -17.73
N TYR A 661 7.16 -6.01 -17.04
CA TYR A 661 8.19 -5.18 -16.40
C TYR A 661 9.49 -5.15 -17.22
N ARG A 662 9.37 -4.93 -18.53
CA ARG A 662 10.55 -4.81 -19.40
C ARG A 662 11.33 -3.53 -19.09
N PRO A 663 12.66 -3.60 -18.99
CA PRO A 663 13.50 -2.41 -19.01
C PRO A 663 13.38 -1.64 -20.33
N ILE A 664 13.27 -0.31 -20.28
CA ILE A 664 13.38 0.55 -21.47
C ILE A 664 14.86 0.72 -21.89
N PRO A 665 15.16 1.22 -23.10
CA PRO A 665 16.54 1.35 -23.60
C PRO A 665 17.51 2.14 -22.72
N ALA A 666 17.02 3.07 -21.90
CA ALA A 666 17.85 3.85 -20.97
C ALA A 666 18.08 3.16 -19.61
N SER A 667 17.41 2.03 -19.37
CA SER A 667 17.38 1.39 -18.06
C SER A 667 18.76 0.89 -17.63
N PRO A 668 19.15 1.10 -16.36
CA PRO A 668 20.38 0.53 -15.80
C PRO A 668 20.33 -0.99 -15.68
N LEU A 669 19.17 -1.60 -15.90
CA LEU A 669 18.99 -3.04 -15.80
C LEU A 669 19.47 -3.78 -17.06
N LEU A 670 19.60 -3.10 -18.20
CA LEU A 670 19.97 -3.72 -19.47
C LEU A 670 21.40 -4.27 -19.44
N LEU A 671 21.56 -5.57 -19.71
CA LEU A 671 22.83 -6.30 -19.70
C LEU A 671 23.62 -6.23 -18.38
N ALA A 672 22.97 -5.83 -17.28
CA ALA A 672 23.61 -5.62 -15.99
C ALA A 672 23.71 -6.91 -15.15
N GLY A 673 23.06 -8.01 -15.56
CA GLY A 673 23.02 -9.25 -14.79
C GLY A 673 24.26 -10.12 -14.91
N ALA A 674 24.33 -11.14 -14.05
CA ALA A 674 25.28 -12.25 -14.11
C ALA A 674 24.81 -13.34 -15.06
N ALA A 675 25.77 -13.96 -15.75
CA ALA A 675 25.50 -15.03 -16.68
C ALA A 675 24.99 -16.28 -15.96
N TYR A 676 23.95 -16.91 -16.52
CA TYR A 676 23.48 -18.18 -15.96
C TYR A 676 24.44 -19.31 -16.28
N SER A 677 24.67 -20.18 -15.29
CA SER A 677 25.41 -21.42 -15.48
C SER A 677 24.63 -22.45 -16.32
N THR A 678 23.31 -22.36 -16.33
CA THR A 678 22.40 -23.22 -17.09
C THR A 678 21.37 -22.40 -17.86
N ALA A 679 20.80 -22.97 -18.92
CA ALA A 679 19.73 -22.28 -19.65
C ALA A 679 18.49 -22.14 -18.76
N LYS A 680 17.78 -21.01 -18.91
CA LYS A 680 16.53 -20.71 -18.20
C LYS A 680 15.46 -20.26 -19.19
N THR A 681 14.22 -20.20 -18.77
CA THR A 681 13.11 -19.65 -19.57
C THR A 681 12.63 -18.35 -18.94
N ASP A 682 12.62 -17.26 -19.71
CA ASP A 682 12.17 -15.96 -19.25
C ASP A 682 10.67 -15.90 -18.98
N PHE A 683 10.19 -14.84 -18.33
CA PHE A 683 8.77 -14.69 -17.98
C PHE A 683 7.82 -14.84 -19.18
N GLY A 684 8.24 -14.39 -20.37
CA GLY A 684 7.50 -14.53 -21.63
C GLY A 684 7.54 -15.91 -22.28
N GLY A 685 8.30 -16.86 -21.72
CA GLY A 685 8.42 -18.22 -22.25
C GLY A 685 9.57 -18.42 -23.24
N THR A 686 10.48 -17.46 -23.39
CA THR A 686 11.65 -17.55 -24.28
C THR A 686 12.83 -18.16 -23.55
N VAL A 687 13.56 -19.06 -24.20
CA VAL A 687 14.77 -19.67 -23.63
C VAL A 687 15.95 -18.69 -23.66
N VAL A 688 16.53 -18.44 -22.49
CA VAL A 688 17.79 -17.73 -22.28
C VAL A 688 18.90 -18.77 -22.11
N ALA A 689 19.84 -18.83 -23.05
CA ALA A 689 20.90 -19.84 -23.05
C ALA A 689 21.91 -19.65 -21.90
N ALA A 690 22.51 -20.74 -21.44
CA ALA A 690 23.62 -20.70 -20.49
C ALA A 690 24.77 -19.81 -21.04
N GLY A 691 25.45 -19.09 -20.15
CA GLY A 691 26.51 -18.13 -20.50
C GLY A 691 26.00 -16.77 -21.00
N THR A 692 24.69 -16.61 -21.25
CA THR A 692 24.10 -15.31 -21.60
C THR A 692 24.05 -14.42 -20.37
N LEU A 693 24.46 -13.15 -20.49
CA LEU A 693 24.23 -12.11 -19.50
C LEU A 693 22.81 -11.56 -19.66
N PRO A 694 21.87 -11.88 -18.77
CA PRO A 694 20.54 -11.32 -18.81
C PRO A 694 20.60 -9.85 -18.30
N SER A 695 19.85 -8.92 -18.91
CA SER A 695 19.25 -7.80 -18.14
C SER A 695 18.56 -8.24 -16.84
N VAL A 696 18.57 -7.36 -15.85
CA VAL A 696 17.89 -7.57 -14.56
C VAL A 696 16.40 -7.28 -14.71
N GLY A 697 15.52 -8.12 -14.14
CA GLY A 697 14.07 -7.95 -14.19
C GLY A 697 13.33 -9.02 -15.01
N LEU A 698 12.00 -8.92 -15.08
CA LEU A 698 11.16 -9.91 -15.74
C LEU A 698 11.06 -9.62 -17.25
N TYR A 699 11.68 -10.45 -18.09
CA TYR A 699 11.44 -10.34 -19.53
C TYR A 699 10.19 -11.05 -19.93
N GLN A 700 9.33 -10.32 -20.60
CA GLN A 700 8.56 -10.92 -21.66
C GLN A 700 9.35 -10.68 -22.95
N GLY A 701 9.75 -11.73 -23.67
CA GLY A 701 10.33 -11.55 -24.99
C GLY A 701 9.39 -10.73 -25.90
N ALA A 702 9.94 -10.05 -26.90
CA ALA A 702 9.14 -9.50 -27.98
C ALA A 702 8.57 -10.63 -28.85
N SER A 703 7.58 -11.37 -28.33
CA SER A 703 6.62 -12.03 -29.20
C SER A 703 5.66 -10.95 -29.70
N LEU A 704 5.79 -10.69 -30.99
CA LEU A 704 4.86 -9.99 -31.86
C LEU A 704 3.44 -9.94 -31.31
N ASN A 705 2.96 -8.73 -31.08
CA ASN A 705 1.55 -8.41 -30.95
C ASN A 705 0.77 -9.05 -32.12
N PRO A 706 -0.08 -10.08 -31.91
CA PRO A 706 -0.80 -10.73 -33.01
C PRO A 706 -1.81 -9.78 -33.67
N ALA A 707 -2.17 -8.68 -33.00
CA ALA A 707 -3.13 -7.69 -33.48
C ALA A 707 -2.49 -6.52 -34.24
N ARG A 708 -1.16 -6.47 -34.39
CA ARG A 708 -0.44 -5.44 -35.18
C ARG A 708 0.70 -6.03 -36.03
N ALA A 709 0.44 -7.14 -36.71
CA ALA A 709 1.28 -7.55 -37.83
C ALA A 709 1.14 -6.53 -38.98
N MET A 710 2.01 -5.51 -38.99
CA MET A 710 2.35 -4.79 -40.21
C MET A 710 3.41 -5.60 -40.98
N PRO A 711 3.41 -5.57 -42.32
CA PRO A 711 4.13 -6.54 -43.13
C PRO A 711 5.64 -6.32 -43.08
N ALA A 712 6.35 -7.44 -43.22
CA ALA A 712 7.79 -7.52 -43.39
C ALA A 712 8.32 -6.57 -44.49
N ILE A 713 9.46 -5.93 -44.18
CA ILE A 713 10.49 -5.26 -45.01
C ILE A 713 11.32 -4.54 -43.91
N ASP A 714 12.51 -4.95 -43.48
CA ASP A 714 13.76 -5.14 -44.22
C ASP A 714 14.74 -6.00 -43.40
N LEU A 715 15.19 -7.11 -43.98
CA LEU A 715 16.55 -7.60 -43.75
C LEU A 715 17.07 -8.21 -45.05
N LEU A 716 17.58 -7.36 -45.94
CA LEU A 716 18.46 -7.77 -47.02
C LEU A 716 19.21 -6.54 -47.54
N LEU A 717 20.45 -6.38 -47.08
CA LEU A 717 21.65 -6.29 -47.94
C LEU A 717 22.81 -5.65 -47.17
N LEU A 718 23.70 -6.52 -46.66
CA LEU A 718 25.13 -6.27 -46.78
C LEU A 718 25.51 -6.69 -48.21
N LEU A 719 25.93 -5.72 -49.04
CA LEU A 719 26.94 -5.81 -50.12
C LEU A 719 26.79 -4.60 -51.07
N GLN A 720 27.43 -3.48 -50.72
CA GLN A 720 28.30 -2.64 -51.57
C GLN A 720 29.00 -1.59 -50.71
#